data_AF-A0A6A3P564-F1
#
_entry.id   AF-A0A6A3P564-F1
#
_cell.length_a   1.000
_cell.length_b   1.000
_cell.length_c   1.000
_cell.angle_alpha   90.00
_cell.angle_beta   90.00
_cell.angle_gamma   90.00
#
_symmetry.space_group_name_H-M   'P 1'
#
loop_
_entity.id
_entity.type
_entity.pdbx_description
1 polymer ?
#
loop_
_entity_poly.entity_id
_entity_poly.type
_entity_poly.pdbx_seq_one_letter_code
_entity_poly.pdbx_strand_id
1 'polypeptide(L)'
;MLVEKYRSEPDKDEAAEAAASLAAIQKLLRRGRLSFTLLEARELRRKGGSVDARRFTADPYVKIAVGTNPLSAQEKRSKTLKKSGTPVIFHEEVVSFDLTDPVALVTDGDLPIKIEVFDENLLSDELLGEVRFSALRFFDGQPHRETFPLSLPAMPGAPCGELEIEVKLEEALTGMLSIVLMEGRNLKSMELIGKQDPYCQLSIGKFTKRGKTIDKGGRNPYFGEEELLFWFNEDLWTQPMTLRVFDEDIGSDDLIGDAKFPVLHFMAHRGAQEHAIPLRNKGSPAGEVLMRIEFLPAGVLTVTCHSAKQLRSVDAIGRQDPYVKLTLDGRATQMVRKTKTDTDGGSEPEWGGQVFQFDIVDQYNLQVEIWDEDSVGADDLIGAASLSLLPIFRHGYADDWLKLWVKGRFGNKDPAGMLRLEMSFEGPAGVAYPQHQVGMDNFTEKERRTKKTAGMIPSVSEPDGGQDAAMAAKAHALTRPAKRVVENTSEFSEEELLGAFRFLDVDKNSFIGAAELRHLLICMGELITDAEVDEMVRLCDTDGDGQVSFDEFRRMAIHPDPGGPEFALAMAEAEPEEPVPASGASLTVEDKQRQQEIKQEKSKLMRRFVEDTRPSLELLERVAKKFRQMQHDTLDFEDFCSLFEVEPTGEYRRLFALFTPDSQSDSGADLREMLLAAVNFVGGVDRTQRVRFCFEIFDDDHNGFITEDELVNILRANYLATSADQVRKKAQTILRQADDNGDGHVSLDEFHAISRKFPNLLFPPHDAD
;
A
#
# COMPACT_ATOMS: atom_id res chain seq x y z
N MET A 1 38.70 -8.72 -60.66
CA MET A 1 39.46 -9.71 -59.87
C MET A 1 40.31 -9.05 -58.79
N LEU A 2 39.74 -8.13 -58.00
CA LEU A 2 40.39 -7.51 -56.82
C LEU A 2 39.33 -7.19 -55.75
N VAL A 3 38.40 -8.13 -55.52
CA VAL A 3 37.37 -8.08 -54.46
C VAL A 3 37.30 -9.42 -53.70
N GLU A 4 38.40 -10.19 -53.68
CA GLU A 4 38.47 -11.51 -53.00
C GLU A 4 39.72 -11.66 -52.12
N LYS A 5 40.13 -10.59 -51.43
CA LYS A 5 41.06 -10.70 -50.30
C LYS A 5 40.52 -9.83 -49.17
N TYR A 6 40.43 -10.44 -47.97
CA TYR A 6 39.78 -9.95 -46.74
C TYR A 6 38.32 -10.38 -46.53
N ARG A 7 38.09 -11.70 -46.58
CA ARG A 7 37.23 -12.38 -45.60
C ARG A 7 38.07 -13.51 -44.99
N SER A 8 38.93 -13.17 -44.03
CA SER A 8 39.37 -14.16 -43.05
C SER A 8 38.21 -14.36 -42.11
N GLU A 9 37.66 -15.56 -42.05
CA GLU A 9 36.81 -15.95 -40.92
C GLU A 9 37.63 -15.73 -39.64
N PRO A 10 37.05 -15.15 -38.58
CA PRO A 10 37.78 -14.95 -37.33
C PRO A 10 38.31 -16.30 -36.84
N ASP A 11 39.56 -16.30 -36.38
CA ASP A 11 40.20 -17.51 -35.89
C ASP A 11 39.35 -18.10 -34.75
N LYS A 12 39.27 -19.44 -34.65
CA LYS A 12 38.36 -20.08 -33.66
C LYS A 12 38.68 -19.64 -32.23
N ASP A 13 39.93 -19.30 -31.97
CA ASP A 13 40.39 -18.80 -30.68
C ASP A 13 39.95 -17.34 -30.43
N GLU A 14 39.95 -16.46 -31.44
CA GLU A 14 39.43 -15.08 -31.33
C GLU A 14 37.91 -15.07 -31.13
N ALA A 15 37.18 -15.96 -31.83
CA ALA A 15 35.74 -16.11 -31.63
C ALA A 15 35.39 -16.64 -30.24
N ALA A 16 36.21 -17.54 -29.69
CA ALA A 16 36.05 -18.06 -28.33
C ALA A 16 36.38 -17.01 -27.26
N GLU A 17 37.41 -16.18 -27.47
CA GLU A 17 37.79 -15.09 -26.57
C GLU A 17 36.74 -13.97 -26.58
N ALA A 18 36.22 -13.60 -27.75
CA ALA A 18 35.11 -12.64 -27.88
C ALA A 18 33.83 -13.16 -27.19
N ALA A 19 33.52 -14.46 -27.33
CA ALA A 19 32.38 -15.08 -26.66
C ALA A 19 32.55 -15.11 -25.13
N ALA A 20 33.76 -15.39 -24.63
CA ALA A 20 34.07 -15.37 -23.21
C ALA A 20 34.00 -13.94 -22.62
N SER A 21 34.48 -12.95 -23.36
CA SER A 21 34.38 -11.52 -23.01
C SER A 21 32.93 -11.05 -22.95
N LEU A 22 32.12 -11.39 -23.96
CA LEU A 22 30.69 -11.09 -23.98
C LEU A 22 29.96 -11.76 -22.80
N ALA A 23 30.28 -13.02 -22.49
CA ALA A 23 29.70 -13.72 -21.34
C ALA A 23 30.09 -13.10 -19.99
N ALA A 24 31.29 -12.51 -19.87
CA ALA A 24 31.71 -11.79 -18.69
C ALA A 24 30.97 -10.46 -18.55
N ILE A 25 30.80 -9.71 -19.64
CA ILE A 25 30.08 -8.43 -19.66
C ILE A 25 28.58 -8.64 -19.41
N GLN A 26 27.98 -9.68 -19.98
CA GLN A 26 26.58 -10.03 -19.73
C GLN A 26 26.26 -10.24 -18.25
N LYS A 27 27.23 -10.69 -17.44
CA LYS A 27 27.06 -10.82 -15.98
C LYS A 27 27.08 -9.47 -15.25
N LEU A 28 27.68 -8.44 -15.84
CA LEU A 28 27.71 -7.07 -15.30
C LEU A 28 26.48 -6.27 -15.68
N LEU A 29 25.94 -6.50 -16.88
CA LEU A 29 24.80 -5.74 -17.37
C LEU A 29 23.57 -5.96 -16.48
N ARG A 30 22.88 -4.86 -16.20
CA ARG A 30 21.62 -4.79 -15.46
C ARG A 30 20.61 -4.04 -16.31
N ARG A 31 19.35 -4.47 -16.24
CA ARG A 31 18.25 -3.69 -16.81
C ARG A 31 17.92 -2.54 -15.88
N GLY A 32 17.39 -1.46 -16.44
CA GLY A 32 17.11 -0.28 -15.65
C GLY A 32 17.12 0.99 -16.49
N ARG A 33 17.38 2.11 -15.84
CA ARG A 33 17.37 3.44 -16.45
C ARG A 33 18.72 4.09 -16.27
N LEU A 34 19.39 4.36 -17.38
CA LEU A 34 20.64 5.09 -17.41
C LEU A 34 20.33 6.58 -17.59
N SER A 35 20.58 7.37 -16.54
CA SER A 35 20.30 8.80 -16.49
C SER A 35 21.60 9.61 -16.57
N PHE A 36 21.55 10.67 -17.39
CA PHE A 36 22.62 11.66 -17.55
C PHE A 36 22.11 13.00 -17.07
N THR A 37 22.54 13.45 -15.89
CA THR A 37 22.27 14.78 -15.35
C THR A 37 23.30 15.75 -15.90
N LEU A 38 22.87 16.67 -16.75
CA LEU A 38 23.73 17.66 -17.38
C LEU A 38 23.98 18.80 -16.40
N LEU A 39 25.24 19.03 -16.01
CA LEU A 39 25.60 20.07 -15.03
C LEU A 39 26.02 21.35 -15.74
N GLU A 40 27.20 21.32 -16.36
CA GLU A 40 27.72 22.48 -17.10
C GLU A 40 28.75 22.11 -18.17
N ALA A 41 28.94 23.01 -19.15
CA ALA A 41 30.05 22.93 -20.09
C ALA A 41 30.93 24.19 -20.02
N ARG A 42 32.23 23.99 -19.91
CA ARG A 42 33.23 25.05 -19.72
C ARG A 42 34.18 25.13 -20.90
N GLU A 43 34.75 26.31 -21.11
CA GLU A 43 35.79 26.56 -22.11
C GLU A 43 35.46 26.10 -23.54
N LEU A 44 34.17 26.07 -23.91
CA LEU A 44 33.72 25.70 -25.25
C LEU A 44 34.32 26.60 -26.34
N ARG A 45 34.73 26.00 -27.47
CA ARG A 45 35.36 26.71 -28.60
C ARG A 45 34.74 26.32 -29.93
N ARG A 46 34.60 27.29 -30.83
CA ARG A 46 34.22 27.05 -32.24
C ARG A 46 35.42 26.59 -33.06
N LYS A 47 35.15 25.89 -34.17
CA LYS A 47 36.19 25.44 -35.10
C LYS A 47 36.93 26.64 -35.72
N GLY A 48 38.21 26.82 -35.36
CA GLY A 48 39.06 27.89 -35.90
C GLY A 48 38.92 29.28 -35.24
N GLY A 49 38.24 29.38 -34.09
CA GLY A 49 38.06 30.65 -33.37
C GLY A 49 39.27 31.09 -32.54
N SER A 50 39.51 32.41 -32.48
CA SER A 50 40.47 33.05 -31.57
C SER A 50 40.14 32.76 -30.10
N VAL A 51 41.16 32.67 -29.24
CA VAL A 51 41.15 32.31 -27.79
C VAL A 51 40.39 33.33 -26.90
N ASP A 52 39.70 34.30 -27.47
CA ASP A 52 39.05 35.37 -26.72
C ASP A 52 37.70 34.90 -26.12
N ALA A 53 37.78 34.21 -24.98
CA ALA A 53 36.65 33.68 -24.20
C ALA A 53 35.59 34.74 -23.81
N ARG A 54 35.90 36.04 -23.94
CA ARG A 54 35.00 37.16 -23.61
C ARG A 54 33.87 37.39 -24.62
N ARG A 55 33.78 36.64 -25.72
CA ARG A 55 32.76 36.80 -26.77
C ARG A 55 32.03 35.52 -27.19
N PHE A 56 32.20 34.41 -26.46
CA PHE A 56 31.51 33.17 -26.80
C PHE A 56 30.02 33.28 -26.46
N THR A 57 29.16 33.19 -27.46
CA THR A 57 27.71 33.00 -27.32
C THR A 57 27.26 31.88 -28.25
N ALA A 58 26.45 30.98 -27.74
CA ALA A 58 25.88 29.85 -28.48
C ALA A 58 24.44 29.58 -28.00
N ASP A 59 23.71 28.79 -28.77
CA ASP A 59 22.45 28.17 -28.38
C ASP A 59 22.68 26.67 -28.10
N PRO A 60 23.35 26.29 -26.99
CA PRO A 60 23.84 24.93 -26.81
C PRO A 60 22.74 23.92 -26.49
N TYR A 61 22.87 22.72 -27.07
CA TYR A 61 22.17 21.51 -26.63
C TYR A 61 23.12 20.30 -26.66
N VAL A 62 22.79 19.28 -25.87
CA VAL A 62 23.56 18.04 -25.76
C VAL A 62 22.79 16.91 -26.42
N LYS A 63 23.44 16.15 -27.29
CA LYS A 63 22.92 14.93 -27.90
C LYS A 63 23.68 13.74 -27.32
N ILE A 64 22.96 12.74 -26.84
CA ILE A 64 23.50 11.54 -26.20
C ILE A 64 23.01 10.33 -26.99
N ALA A 65 23.94 9.45 -27.36
CA ALA A 65 23.65 8.15 -27.97
C ALA A 65 24.22 7.02 -27.12
N VAL A 66 23.42 5.97 -26.93
CA VAL A 66 23.75 4.75 -26.18
C VAL A 66 23.77 3.57 -27.15
N GLY A 67 24.91 2.89 -27.23
CA GLY A 67 25.14 1.83 -28.20
C GLY A 67 25.47 2.35 -29.61
N THR A 68 26.01 1.47 -30.45
CA THR A 68 26.42 1.80 -31.83
C THR A 68 25.67 0.99 -32.89
N ASN A 69 24.95 -0.06 -32.51
CA ASN A 69 24.19 -0.89 -33.43
C ASN A 69 22.93 -0.15 -33.91
N PRO A 70 22.74 0.13 -35.21
CA PRO A 70 21.60 0.90 -35.72
C PRO A 70 20.20 0.34 -35.38
N LEU A 71 20.10 -0.96 -35.08
CA LEU A 71 18.82 -1.60 -34.75
C LEU A 71 18.41 -1.42 -33.27
N SER A 72 19.38 -1.19 -32.39
CA SER A 72 19.16 -1.14 -30.93
C SER A 72 19.60 0.18 -30.31
N ALA A 73 20.50 0.93 -30.95
CA ALA A 73 21.04 2.17 -30.43
C ALA A 73 19.93 3.18 -30.14
N GLN A 74 20.06 3.85 -29.00
CA GLN A 74 19.12 4.85 -28.55
C GLN A 74 19.77 6.23 -28.61
N GLU A 75 19.01 7.25 -29.00
CA GLU A 75 19.51 8.63 -29.09
C GLU A 75 18.46 9.61 -28.56
N LYS A 76 18.90 10.56 -27.72
CA LYS A 76 18.08 11.65 -27.20
C LYS A 76 18.89 12.95 -27.17
N ARG A 77 18.20 14.09 -27.19
CA ARG A 77 18.81 15.43 -27.01
C ARG A 77 18.19 16.17 -25.84
N SER A 78 18.97 17.03 -25.21
CA SER A 78 18.53 18.00 -24.20
C SER A 78 17.72 19.14 -24.84
N LYS A 79 17.16 20.00 -23.99
CA LYS A 79 16.65 21.30 -24.39
C LYS A 79 17.79 22.18 -24.91
N THR A 80 17.43 23.08 -25.82
CA THR A 80 18.34 24.12 -26.30
C THR A 80 18.31 25.31 -25.36
N LEU A 81 19.46 25.69 -24.82
CA LEU A 81 19.62 26.92 -24.05
C LEU A 81 19.90 28.07 -25.00
N LYS A 82 19.27 29.23 -24.81
CA LYS A 82 19.40 30.36 -25.74
C LYS A 82 20.42 31.39 -25.27
N LYS A 83 21.29 31.82 -26.18
CA LYS A 83 22.29 32.88 -25.99
C LYS A 83 23.19 32.65 -24.76
N SER A 84 23.60 31.42 -24.54
CA SER A 84 24.45 31.00 -23.43
C SER A 84 25.90 31.43 -23.66
N GLY A 85 26.54 31.93 -22.60
CA GLY A 85 27.98 32.17 -22.54
C GLY A 85 28.77 30.92 -22.13
N THR A 86 30.02 31.11 -21.72
CA THR A 86 30.82 30.06 -21.07
C THR A 86 31.10 30.47 -19.61
N PRO A 87 30.79 29.63 -18.61
CA PRO A 87 30.24 28.29 -18.72
C PRO A 87 28.76 28.26 -19.15
N VAL A 88 28.36 27.19 -19.82
CA VAL A 88 26.96 26.87 -20.12
C VAL A 88 26.42 26.06 -18.95
N ILE A 89 25.39 26.54 -18.26
CA ILE A 89 24.75 25.83 -17.14
C ILE A 89 23.48 25.14 -17.64
N PHE A 90 23.41 23.81 -17.51
CA PHE A 90 22.29 23.00 -18.01
C PHE A 90 21.16 22.81 -16.99
N HIS A 91 21.28 23.42 -15.80
CA HIS A 91 20.26 23.39 -14.75
C HIS A 91 19.85 21.97 -14.33
N GLU A 92 20.82 21.05 -14.30
CA GLU A 92 20.60 19.66 -13.90
C GLU A 92 19.53 18.96 -14.76
N GLU A 93 19.42 19.34 -16.03
CA GLU A 93 18.54 18.65 -16.97
C GLU A 93 18.94 17.17 -17.07
N VAL A 94 17.98 16.27 -16.85
CA VAL A 94 18.20 14.82 -16.89
C VAL A 94 17.76 14.26 -18.24
N VAL A 95 18.68 13.60 -18.93
CA VAL A 95 18.39 12.80 -20.14
C VAL A 95 18.53 11.33 -19.77
N SER A 96 17.45 10.56 -19.85
CA SER A 96 17.45 9.14 -19.43
C SER A 96 17.15 8.17 -20.57
N PHE A 97 17.74 6.98 -20.51
CA PHE A 97 17.56 5.88 -21.44
C PHE A 97 17.10 4.63 -20.69
N ASP A 98 16.05 3.99 -21.19
CA ASP A 98 15.52 2.76 -20.61
C ASP A 98 16.30 1.59 -21.25
N LEU A 99 17.13 0.91 -20.45
CA LEU A 99 17.97 -0.20 -20.85
C LEU A 99 17.18 -1.51 -20.70
N THR A 100 16.25 -1.76 -21.62
CA THR A 100 15.40 -2.97 -21.59
C THR A 100 16.16 -4.23 -22.02
N ASP A 101 17.06 -4.09 -22.99
CA ASP A 101 17.99 -5.13 -23.43
C ASP A 101 19.39 -4.52 -23.60
N PRO A 102 20.15 -4.38 -22.50
CA PRO A 102 21.47 -3.79 -22.55
C PRO A 102 22.46 -4.64 -23.37
N VAL A 103 22.20 -5.94 -23.53
CA VAL A 103 23.06 -6.83 -24.33
C VAL A 103 23.00 -6.45 -25.81
N ALA A 104 21.82 -6.11 -26.32
CA ALA A 104 21.66 -5.65 -27.70
C ALA A 104 22.38 -4.32 -28.00
N LEU A 105 22.74 -3.54 -26.97
CA LEU A 105 23.47 -2.29 -27.09
C LEU A 105 24.99 -2.48 -27.07
N VAL A 106 25.48 -3.66 -26.65
CA VAL A 106 26.91 -3.98 -26.63
C VAL A 106 27.44 -4.16 -28.05
N THR A 107 28.59 -3.56 -28.33
CA THR A 107 29.35 -3.72 -29.58
C THR A 107 30.80 -3.97 -29.21
N ASP A 108 31.42 -5.01 -29.78
CA ASP A 108 32.83 -5.38 -29.57
C ASP A 108 33.25 -5.51 -28.09
N GLY A 109 32.34 -6.02 -27.24
CA GLY A 109 32.62 -6.17 -25.81
C GLY A 109 32.60 -4.84 -25.03
N ASP A 110 31.94 -3.82 -25.54
CA ASP A 110 31.73 -2.56 -24.83
C ASP A 110 30.29 -2.05 -24.99
N LEU A 111 29.83 -1.21 -24.07
CA LEU A 111 28.60 -0.45 -24.18
C LEU A 111 28.93 1.02 -24.47
N PRO A 112 29.13 1.42 -25.74
CA PRO A 112 29.64 2.73 -26.08
C PRO A 112 28.59 3.82 -25.87
N ILE A 113 29.00 4.91 -25.22
CA ILE A 113 28.26 6.17 -25.14
C ILE A 113 28.94 7.20 -26.03
N LYS A 114 28.15 7.96 -26.78
CA LYS A 114 28.60 9.15 -27.50
C LYS A 114 27.81 10.35 -26.99
N ILE A 115 28.53 11.39 -26.53
CA ILE A 115 27.94 12.68 -26.19
C ILE A 115 28.49 13.74 -27.14
N GLU A 116 27.59 14.56 -27.68
CA GLU A 116 27.89 15.65 -28.61
C GLU A 116 27.25 16.94 -28.10
N VAL A 117 28.03 18.01 -28.01
CA VAL A 117 27.55 19.36 -27.68
C VAL A 117 27.46 20.16 -28.97
N PHE A 118 26.28 20.66 -29.28
CA PHE A 118 25.99 21.42 -30.49
C PHE A 118 25.59 22.86 -30.16
N ASP A 119 25.84 23.78 -31.08
CA ASP A 119 25.26 25.13 -31.16
C ASP A 119 24.12 25.12 -32.19
N GLU A 120 22.88 25.32 -31.75
CA GLU A 120 21.70 25.33 -32.63
C GLU A 120 21.73 26.55 -33.55
N ASN A 121 21.68 26.33 -34.86
CA ASN A 121 21.78 27.39 -35.87
C ASN A 121 20.66 27.28 -36.91
N LEU A 122 20.33 28.41 -37.56
CA LEU A 122 19.24 28.48 -38.54
C LEU A 122 19.38 27.54 -39.75
N LEU A 123 20.62 27.25 -40.17
CA LEU A 123 20.89 26.47 -41.39
C LEU A 123 21.43 25.07 -41.08
N SER A 124 22.35 24.95 -40.13
CA SER A 124 22.96 23.68 -39.72
C SER A 124 23.61 23.88 -38.37
N ASP A 125 23.29 23.00 -37.42
CA ASP A 125 23.87 23.01 -36.09
C ASP A 125 25.39 22.78 -36.14
N GLU A 126 26.14 23.56 -35.35
CA GLU A 126 27.61 23.48 -35.30
C GLU A 126 28.02 22.57 -34.13
N LEU A 127 28.78 21.51 -34.41
CA LEU A 127 29.36 20.67 -33.35
C LEU A 127 30.45 21.46 -32.62
N LEU A 128 30.25 21.68 -31.32
CA LEU A 128 31.21 22.34 -30.43
C LEU A 128 32.21 21.33 -29.83
N GLY A 129 31.78 20.08 -29.64
CA GLY A 129 32.67 19.00 -29.21
C GLY A 129 31.94 17.68 -28.99
N GLU A 130 32.69 16.58 -29.07
CA GLU A 130 32.22 15.23 -28.76
C GLU A 130 33.14 14.52 -27.76
N VAL A 131 32.55 13.59 -27.02
CA VAL A 131 33.26 12.61 -26.19
C VAL A 131 32.64 11.23 -26.35
N ARG A 132 33.47 10.18 -26.26
CA ARG A 132 33.05 8.78 -26.23
C ARG A 132 33.63 8.09 -25.01
N PHE A 133 32.83 7.24 -24.37
CA PHE A 133 33.27 6.43 -23.24
C PHE A 133 32.43 5.16 -23.09
N SER A 134 32.92 4.19 -22.33
CA SER A 134 32.19 2.98 -21.96
C SER A 134 31.18 3.26 -20.85
N ALA A 135 29.94 2.80 -21.01
CA ALA A 135 28.95 2.83 -19.93
C ALA A 135 29.14 1.72 -18.90
N LEU A 136 29.94 0.68 -19.17
CA LEU A 136 30.08 -0.49 -18.28
C LEU A 136 30.53 -0.12 -16.87
N ARG A 137 31.29 0.97 -16.72
CA ARG A 137 31.75 1.46 -15.41
C ARG A 137 30.66 2.07 -14.53
N PHE A 138 29.47 2.34 -15.06
CA PHE A 138 28.33 2.89 -14.30
C PHE A 138 27.34 1.82 -13.84
N PHE A 139 27.65 0.53 -14.03
CA PHE A 139 26.82 -0.61 -13.61
C PHE A 139 27.14 -1.07 -12.17
N ASP A 140 27.66 -0.18 -11.33
CA ASP A 140 27.90 -0.41 -9.90
C ASP A 140 26.79 0.17 -9.00
N GLY A 141 25.74 0.73 -9.61
CA GLY A 141 24.58 1.32 -8.94
C GLY A 141 24.82 2.67 -8.27
N GLN A 142 26.05 3.21 -8.32
CA GLN A 142 26.39 4.49 -7.71
C GLN A 142 26.23 5.65 -8.71
N PRO A 143 25.95 6.88 -8.24
CA PRO A 143 26.06 8.07 -9.08
C PRO A 143 27.53 8.42 -9.33
N HIS A 144 27.88 8.68 -10.59
CA HIS A 144 29.23 9.06 -11.02
C HIS A 144 29.22 10.45 -11.61
N ARG A 145 29.76 11.42 -10.86
CA ARG A 145 29.97 12.79 -11.35
C ARG A 145 31.35 12.89 -11.99
N GLU A 146 31.39 13.10 -13.31
CA GLU A 146 32.61 13.12 -14.11
C GLU A 146 32.69 14.37 -15.01
N THR A 147 33.92 14.86 -15.21
CA THR A 147 34.22 15.92 -16.17
C THR A 147 34.92 15.31 -17.39
N PHE A 148 34.31 15.47 -18.55
CA PHE A 148 34.76 14.91 -19.81
C PHE A 148 35.41 15.96 -20.70
N PRO A 149 36.67 15.77 -21.15
CA PRO A 149 37.27 16.64 -22.15
C PRO A 149 36.58 16.42 -23.50
N LEU A 150 36.15 17.52 -24.12
CA LEU A 150 35.53 17.50 -25.44
C LEU A 150 36.58 17.61 -26.54
N SER A 151 36.35 16.91 -27.64
CA SER A 151 37.23 16.93 -28.81
C SER A 151 36.43 17.09 -30.09
N LEU A 152 37.06 17.60 -31.15
CA LEU A 152 36.44 17.67 -32.48
C LEU A 152 37.15 16.71 -33.43
N PRO A 153 36.42 15.92 -34.25
CA PRO A 153 37.05 15.04 -35.24
C PRO A 153 37.97 15.78 -36.22
N ALA A 154 37.67 17.05 -36.48
CA ALA A 154 38.47 17.91 -37.35
C ALA A 154 39.72 18.50 -36.68
N MET A 155 39.89 18.36 -35.36
CA MET A 155 41.05 18.83 -34.58
C MET A 155 41.50 17.76 -33.57
N PRO A 156 42.10 16.64 -34.05
CA PRO A 156 42.47 15.52 -33.17
C PRO A 156 43.49 15.98 -32.10
N GLY A 157 43.19 15.72 -30.83
CA GLY A 157 44.09 15.99 -29.70
C GLY A 157 44.05 17.42 -29.14
N ALA A 158 43.26 18.34 -29.71
CA ALA A 158 43.05 19.67 -29.14
C ALA A 158 41.74 19.70 -28.32
N PRO A 159 41.78 19.99 -27.00
CA PRO A 159 40.57 20.09 -26.20
C PRO A 159 39.73 21.28 -26.66
N CYS A 160 38.43 21.05 -26.84
CA CYS A 160 37.45 22.02 -27.35
C CYS A 160 36.46 22.48 -26.27
N GLY A 161 36.82 22.26 -25.01
CA GLY A 161 36.02 22.50 -23.81
C GLY A 161 35.92 21.26 -22.95
N GLU A 162 35.17 21.38 -21.86
CA GLU A 162 34.90 20.29 -20.92
C GLU A 162 33.39 20.24 -20.65
N LEU A 163 32.87 19.03 -20.46
CA LEU A 163 31.48 18.79 -20.10
C LEU A 163 31.42 18.04 -18.77
N GLU A 164 30.78 18.64 -17.77
CA GLU A 164 30.54 18.02 -16.48
C GLU A 164 29.12 17.42 -16.45
N ILE A 165 29.03 16.13 -16.14
CA ILE A 165 27.76 15.40 -16.01
C ILE A 165 27.80 14.47 -14.80
N GLU A 166 26.62 14.10 -14.31
CA GLU A 166 26.46 12.97 -13.42
C GLU A 166 25.74 11.84 -14.18
N VAL A 167 26.27 10.62 -14.11
CA VAL A 167 25.69 9.42 -14.71
C VAL A 167 25.27 8.47 -13.60
N LYS A 168 24.04 7.96 -13.67
CA LYS A 168 23.52 6.99 -12.71
C LYS A 168 22.70 5.92 -13.43
N LEU A 169 22.98 4.65 -13.12
CA LEU A 169 22.09 3.54 -13.47
C LEU A 169 21.15 3.27 -12.30
N GLU A 170 19.85 3.45 -12.54
CA GLU A 170 18.80 3.00 -11.63
C GLU A 170 18.38 1.60 -12.07
N GLU A 171 18.77 0.58 -11.29
CA GLU A 171 18.48 -0.81 -11.62
C GLU A 171 16.98 -1.15 -11.47
N ALA A 172 16.49 -2.00 -12.37
CA ALA A 172 15.13 -2.51 -12.32
C ALA A 172 15.02 -3.60 -11.24
N LEU A 173 14.62 -3.20 -10.03
CA LEU A 173 14.53 -4.10 -8.88
C LEU A 173 13.30 -5.01 -8.95
N THR A 174 13.41 -6.22 -8.40
CA THR A 174 12.23 -7.04 -8.07
C THR A 174 11.47 -6.38 -6.91
N GLY A 175 10.14 -6.50 -6.91
CA GLY A 175 9.32 -5.97 -5.82
C GLY A 175 7.83 -5.97 -6.13
N MET A 176 7.09 -5.12 -5.41
CA MET A 176 5.64 -4.99 -5.55
C MET A 176 5.29 -3.59 -6.05
N LEU A 177 4.50 -3.50 -7.11
CA LEU A 177 3.88 -2.26 -7.55
C LEU A 177 2.46 -2.19 -6.98
N SER A 178 2.21 -1.22 -6.10
CA SER A 178 0.87 -0.86 -5.64
C SER A 178 0.28 0.19 -6.58
N ILE A 179 -0.92 -0.07 -7.09
CA ILE A 179 -1.70 0.88 -7.86
C ILE A 179 -3.05 1.07 -7.18
N VAL A 180 -3.25 2.23 -6.59
CA VAL A 180 -4.50 2.63 -5.93
C VAL A 180 -5.33 3.44 -6.93
N LEU A 181 -6.48 2.90 -7.31
CA LEU A 181 -7.42 3.55 -8.22
C LEU A 181 -8.23 4.59 -7.45
N MET A 182 -8.13 5.87 -7.84
CA MET A 182 -8.80 6.94 -7.12
C MET A 182 -10.11 7.33 -7.81
N GLU A 183 -10.03 7.86 -9.03
CA GLU A 183 -11.23 8.32 -9.75
C GLU A 183 -11.06 8.38 -11.26
N GLY A 184 -12.17 8.28 -11.99
CA GLY A 184 -12.26 8.65 -13.40
C GLY A 184 -12.70 10.10 -13.53
N ARG A 185 -12.17 10.82 -14.52
CA ARG A 185 -12.56 12.20 -14.83
C ARG A 185 -12.94 12.32 -16.29
N ASN A 186 -14.10 12.93 -16.53
CA ASN A 186 -14.63 13.24 -17.85
C ASN A 186 -14.66 12.03 -18.80
N LEU A 187 -14.91 10.84 -18.26
CA LEU A 187 -14.95 9.59 -19.02
C LEU A 187 -15.94 9.72 -20.18
N LYS A 188 -15.61 9.10 -21.31
CA LYS A 188 -16.54 9.04 -22.44
C LYS A 188 -17.80 8.25 -22.03
N SER A 189 -18.98 8.75 -22.38
CA SER A 189 -20.24 8.04 -22.17
C SER A 189 -20.42 6.97 -23.25
N MET A 190 -20.70 5.72 -22.87
CA MET A 190 -21.01 4.64 -23.81
C MET A 190 -22.52 4.37 -23.92
N GLU A 191 -23.29 4.62 -22.86
CA GLU A 191 -24.74 4.49 -22.87
C GLU A 191 -25.47 5.68 -23.53
N LEU A 192 -26.63 5.38 -24.15
CA LEU A 192 -27.59 6.38 -24.65
C LEU A 192 -28.63 6.81 -23.59
N ILE A 193 -28.97 5.91 -22.66
CA ILE A 193 -29.97 6.07 -21.60
C ILE A 193 -29.45 5.30 -20.39
N GLY A 194 -29.25 5.98 -19.25
CA GLY A 194 -28.65 5.38 -18.06
C GLY A 194 -27.44 6.17 -17.56
N LYS A 195 -26.87 5.73 -16.44
CA LYS A 195 -25.52 6.12 -16.01
C LYS A 195 -24.69 4.86 -16.17
N GLN A 196 -23.60 4.95 -16.93
CA GLN A 196 -22.63 3.87 -17.10
C GLN A 196 -22.08 3.38 -15.75
N ASP A 197 -21.67 2.11 -15.73
CA ASP A 197 -21.16 1.32 -14.61
C ASP A 197 -19.65 1.08 -14.78
N PRO A 198 -18.80 2.10 -14.58
CA PRO A 198 -17.40 2.02 -14.95
C PRO A 198 -16.58 1.14 -14.02
N TYR A 199 -15.67 0.36 -14.60
CA TYR A 199 -14.60 -0.34 -13.86
C TYR A 199 -13.25 -0.24 -14.58
N CYS A 200 -12.16 -0.30 -13.81
CA CYS A 200 -10.80 -0.30 -14.35
C CYS A 200 -10.24 -1.73 -14.50
N GLN A 201 -9.47 -1.96 -15.55
CA GLN A 201 -8.68 -3.16 -15.77
C GLN A 201 -7.25 -2.76 -16.10
N LEU A 202 -6.30 -3.24 -15.30
CA LEU A 202 -4.87 -3.04 -15.50
C LEU A 202 -4.23 -4.36 -15.96
N SER A 203 -3.38 -4.28 -16.97
CA SER A 203 -2.68 -5.45 -17.52
C SER A 203 -1.24 -5.15 -17.88
N ILE A 204 -0.35 -6.09 -17.56
CA ILE A 204 1.06 -6.03 -17.93
C ILE A 204 1.56 -7.43 -18.28
N GLY A 205 2.11 -7.56 -19.49
CA GLY A 205 2.46 -8.86 -20.06
C GLY A 205 1.29 -9.84 -20.06
N LYS A 206 1.38 -10.86 -19.22
CA LYS A 206 0.38 -11.93 -19.09
C LYS A 206 -0.61 -11.67 -17.95
N PHE A 207 -0.29 -10.73 -17.06
CA PHE A 207 -1.02 -10.49 -15.83
C PHE A 207 -2.09 -9.45 -16.08
N THR A 208 -3.30 -9.69 -15.58
CA THR A 208 -4.43 -8.77 -15.66
C THR A 208 -5.14 -8.74 -14.31
N LYS A 209 -5.43 -7.55 -13.80
CA LYS A 209 -6.29 -7.33 -12.63
C LYS A 209 -7.42 -6.39 -13.00
N ARG A 210 -8.62 -6.73 -12.54
CA ARG A 210 -9.84 -5.93 -12.69
C ARG A 210 -10.20 -5.38 -11.31
N GLY A 211 -10.52 -4.08 -11.27
CA GLY A 211 -11.09 -3.43 -10.09
C GLY A 211 -12.60 -3.60 -10.02
N LYS A 212 -13.18 -3.17 -8.91
CA LYS A 212 -14.62 -3.14 -8.66
C LYS A 212 -15.34 -2.23 -9.65
N THR A 213 -16.56 -2.63 -9.96
CA THR A 213 -17.50 -1.81 -10.72
C THR A 213 -18.11 -0.75 -9.81
N ILE A 214 -18.23 0.46 -10.35
CA ILE A 214 -18.92 1.56 -9.69
C ILE A 214 -20.31 1.65 -10.28
N ASP A 215 -21.28 1.03 -9.61
CA ASP A 215 -22.68 1.05 -10.02
C ASP A 215 -23.19 2.48 -10.20
N LYS A 216 -23.62 2.77 -11.42
CA LYS A 216 -24.09 4.07 -11.92
C LYS A 216 -23.08 5.19 -11.69
N GLY A 217 -21.80 4.86 -11.78
CA GLY A 217 -20.67 5.78 -11.57
C GLY A 217 -20.59 6.91 -12.61
N GLY A 218 -21.26 6.76 -13.75
CA GLY A 218 -21.35 7.81 -14.77
C GLY A 218 -19.97 8.19 -15.32
N ARG A 219 -19.78 9.49 -15.59
CA ARG A 219 -18.57 9.99 -16.26
C ARG A 219 -17.43 10.39 -15.33
N ASN A 220 -17.68 10.44 -14.02
CA ASN A 220 -16.71 10.84 -13.01
C ASN A 220 -16.74 9.89 -11.79
N PRO A 221 -16.53 8.57 -11.98
CA PRO A 221 -16.63 7.60 -10.90
C PRO A 221 -15.50 7.77 -9.87
N TYR A 222 -15.81 7.60 -8.60
CA TYR A 222 -14.82 7.40 -7.54
C TYR A 222 -14.64 5.89 -7.29
N PHE A 223 -13.41 5.40 -7.40
CA PHE A 223 -13.08 3.97 -7.32
C PHE A 223 -12.77 3.49 -5.89
N GLY A 224 -12.98 4.33 -4.87
CA GLY A 224 -12.88 3.91 -3.47
C GLY A 224 -11.46 3.68 -2.97
N GLU A 225 -10.44 4.18 -3.67
CA GLU A 225 -9.02 3.86 -3.41
C GLU A 225 -8.75 2.36 -3.42
N GLU A 226 -9.40 1.64 -4.34
CA GLU A 226 -9.12 0.23 -4.50
C GLU A 226 -7.67 -0.01 -4.91
N GLU A 227 -6.98 -0.85 -4.14
CA GLU A 227 -5.58 -1.18 -4.35
C GLU A 227 -5.42 -2.46 -5.18
N LEU A 228 -4.74 -2.33 -6.32
CA LEU A 228 -4.34 -3.44 -7.18
C LEU A 228 -2.83 -3.64 -7.09
N LEU A 229 -2.43 -4.76 -6.46
CA LEU A 229 -1.03 -5.11 -6.26
C LEU A 229 -0.50 -6.01 -7.37
N PHE A 230 0.67 -5.69 -7.92
CA PHE A 230 1.35 -6.49 -8.93
C PHE A 230 2.76 -6.85 -8.47
N TRP A 231 3.14 -8.12 -8.59
CA TRP A 231 4.52 -8.54 -8.38
C TRP A 231 5.35 -8.28 -9.64
N PHE A 232 6.42 -7.51 -9.49
CA PHE A 232 7.30 -7.07 -10.57
C PHE A 232 8.67 -7.73 -10.47
N ASN A 233 9.16 -8.19 -11.61
CA ASN A 233 10.52 -8.70 -11.81
C ASN A 233 11.18 -7.99 -13.00
N GLU A 234 12.47 -8.25 -13.24
CA GLU A 234 13.27 -7.61 -14.29
C GLU A 234 12.65 -7.62 -15.71
N ASP A 235 11.81 -8.61 -16.04
CA ASP A 235 11.16 -8.73 -17.34
C ASP A 235 9.95 -7.80 -17.50
N LEU A 236 9.16 -7.63 -16.44
CA LEU A 236 7.91 -6.85 -16.50
C LEU A 236 8.16 -5.35 -16.61
N TRP A 237 9.26 -4.86 -16.06
CA TRP A 237 9.64 -3.44 -16.12
C TRP A 237 9.79 -2.88 -17.53
N THR A 238 10.13 -3.75 -18.48
CA THR A 238 10.32 -3.40 -19.89
C THR A 238 9.01 -3.34 -20.69
N GLN A 239 7.90 -3.80 -20.09
CA GLN A 239 6.62 -3.91 -20.74
C GLN A 239 5.73 -2.71 -20.35
N PRO A 240 4.95 -2.15 -21.29
CA PRO A 240 4.01 -1.11 -20.94
C PRO A 240 2.85 -1.69 -20.13
N MET A 241 2.43 -0.97 -19.09
CA MET A 241 1.15 -1.23 -18.42
C MET A 241 0.03 -0.74 -19.34
N THR A 242 -1.01 -1.54 -19.50
CA THR A 242 -2.23 -1.17 -20.22
C THR A 242 -3.37 -1.00 -19.23
N LEU A 243 -3.88 0.22 -19.12
CA LEU A 243 -5.12 0.56 -18.43
C LEU A 243 -6.27 0.51 -19.44
N ARG A 244 -7.37 -0.13 -19.07
CA ARG A 244 -8.65 -0.06 -19.77
C ARG A 244 -9.73 0.28 -18.79
N VAL A 245 -10.66 1.12 -19.21
CA VAL A 245 -11.89 1.41 -18.48
C VAL A 245 -13.04 0.92 -19.33
N PHE A 246 -13.91 0.13 -18.71
CA PHE A 246 -15.07 -0.47 -19.33
C PHE A 246 -16.34 0.00 -18.63
N ASP A 247 -17.43 -0.03 -19.37
CA ASP A 247 -18.80 0.05 -18.88
C ASP A 247 -19.33 -1.38 -18.70
N GLU A 248 -19.73 -1.78 -17.50
CA GLU A 248 -20.27 -3.12 -17.27
C GLU A 248 -21.71 -3.21 -17.76
N ASP A 249 -21.96 -4.09 -18.72
CA ASP A 249 -23.25 -4.25 -19.38
C ASP A 249 -23.81 -5.67 -19.18
N ILE A 250 -25.13 -5.84 -19.37
CA ILE A 250 -25.74 -7.18 -19.49
C ILE A 250 -25.33 -7.78 -20.85
N GLY A 251 -24.10 -8.30 -20.94
CA GLY A 251 -23.54 -8.87 -22.16
C GLY A 251 -22.03 -8.74 -22.26
N SER A 252 -21.58 -7.92 -23.21
CA SER A 252 -20.15 -7.62 -23.40
C SER A 252 -19.87 -6.19 -23.00
N ASP A 253 -18.98 -6.02 -22.04
CA ASP A 253 -18.62 -4.72 -21.49
C ASP A 253 -18.03 -3.78 -22.57
N ASP A 254 -18.60 -2.58 -22.66
CA ASP A 254 -18.20 -1.59 -23.65
C ASP A 254 -16.93 -0.86 -23.21
N LEU A 255 -15.91 -0.84 -24.06
CA LEU A 255 -14.67 -0.11 -23.76
C LEU A 255 -14.92 1.40 -23.79
N ILE A 256 -14.90 2.03 -22.61
CA ILE A 256 -14.94 3.48 -22.43
C ILE A 256 -13.65 4.12 -22.99
N GLY A 257 -12.49 3.59 -22.62
CA GLY A 257 -11.20 4.05 -23.11
C GLY A 257 -10.01 3.23 -22.59
N ASP A 258 -8.88 3.35 -23.26
CA ASP A 258 -7.63 2.67 -22.92
C ASP A 258 -6.42 3.62 -22.94
N ALA A 259 -5.40 3.24 -22.18
CA ALA A 259 -4.11 3.92 -22.15
C ALA A 259 -2.98 2.91 -21.98
N LYS A 260 -1.80 3.25 -22.51
CA LYS A 260 -0.55 2.51 -22.28
C LYS A 260 0.51 3.44 -21.75
N PHE A 261 1.18 3.06 -20.68
CA PHE A 261 2.24 3.86 -20.06
C PHE A 261 3.42 2.98 -19.61
N PRO A 262 4.66 3.50 -19.69
CA PRO A 262 5.84 2.79 -19.21
C PRO A 262 5.85 2.76 -17.68
N VAL A 263 6.22 1.64 -17.08
CA VAL A 263 6.28 1.49 -15.61
C VAL A 263 7.68 1.64 -15.03
N LEU A 264 8.72 1.52 -15.86
CA LEU A 264 10.12 1.63 -15.43
C LEU A 264 10.43 2.92 -14.66
N HIS A 265 9.75 4.02 -14.96
CA HIS A 265 9.97 5.27 -14.23
C HIS A 265 9.51 5.25 -12.78
N PHE A 266 8.65 4.30 -12.39
CA PHE A 266 8.19 4.13 -11.01
C PHE A 266 9.15 3.27 -10.17
N MET A 267 10.08 2.54 -10.80
CA MET A 267 11.02 1.66 -10.07
C MET A 267 11.96 2.44 -9.15
N ALA A 268 12.22 3.71 -9.47
CA ALA A 268 13.16 4.55 -8.75
C ALA A 268 12.46 5.21 -7.54
N HIS A 269 12.41 4.47 -6.42
CA HIS A 269 12.21 4.90 -5.02
C HIS A 269 11.70 6.34 -4.77
N ARG A 270 10.44 6.63 -5.10
CA ARG A 270 9.85 7.96 -4.86
C ARG A 270 8.53 7.90 -4.09
N GLY A 271 8.40 6.94 -3.18
CA GLY A 271 7.17 6.71 -2.43
C GLY A 271 5.95 6.62 -3.36
N ALA A 272 4.77 6.87 -2.79
CA ALA A 272 3.56 6.95 -3.57
C ALA A 272 3.48 8.26 -4.39
N GLN A 273 3.07 8.15 -5.64
CA GLN A 273 2.89 9.27 -6.56
C GLN A 273 1.52 9.22 -7.21
N GLU A 274 0.87 10.38 -7.34
CA GLU A 274 -0.40 10.50 -8.04
C GLU A 274 -0.21 10.83 -9.53
N HIS A 275 -0.97 10.14 -10.38
CA HIS A 275 -0.89 10.24 -11.83
C HIS A 275 -2.28 10.28 -12.44
N ALA A 276 -2.52 11.30 -13.27
CA ALA A 276 -3.69 11.35 -14.15
C ALA A 276 -3.32 10.68 -15.48
N ILE A 277 -3.87 9.50 -15.74
CA ILE A 277 -3.60 8.71 -16.93
C ILE A 277 -4.66 9.01 -18.01
N PRO A 278 -4.31 9.73 -19.10
CA PRO A 278 -5.27 10.10 -20.13
C PRO A 278 -5.67 8.90 -20.99
N LEU A 279 -6.97 8.70 -21.14
CA LEU A 279 -7.57 7.61 -21.91
C LEU A 279 -7.85 8.04 -23.36
N ARG A 280 -7.80 7.05 -24.25
CA ARG A 280 -8.27 7.18 -25.64
C ARG A 280 -9.26 6.09 -25.98
N ASN A 281 -10.21 6.39 -26.84
CA ASN A 281 -11.11 5.41 -27.43
C ASN A 281 -11.07 5.57 -28.95
N LYS A 282 -10.53 4.56 -29.65
CA LYS A 282 -10.32 4.60 -31.12
C LYS A 282 -9.60 5.88 -31.56
N GLY A 283 -8.61 6.31 -30.77
CA GLY A 283 -7.78 7.49 -31.02
C GLY A 283 -8.34 8.83 -30.50
N SER A 284 -9.63 8.90 -30.15
CA SER A 284 -10.24 10.13 -29.59
C SER A 284 -10.03 10.20 -28.07
N PRO A 285 -9.87 11.40 -27.46
CA PRO A 285 -9.84 11.55 -26.01
C PRO A 285 -11.08 10.93 -25.35
N ALA A 286 -10.89 10.21 -24.25
CA ALA A 286 -11.96 9.46 -23.57
C ALA A 286 -12.01 9.69 -22.04
N GLY A 287 -11.49 10.83 -21.58
CA GLY A 287 -11.32 11.14 -20.16
C GLY A 287 -9.95 10.71 -19.64
N GLU A 288 -9.82 10.59 -18.33
CA GLU A 288 -8.60 10.16 -17.65
C GLU A 288 -8.94 9.39 -16.37
N VAL A 289 -7.99 8.61 -15.85
CA VAL A 289 -8.08 7.98 -14.53
C VAL A 289 -6.96 8.50 -13.66
N LEU A 290 -7.34 9.05 -12.51
CA LEU A 290 -6.40 9.39 -11.44
C LEU A 290 -6.11 8.14 -10.61
N MET A 291 -4.82 7.84 -10.45
CA MET A 291 -4.34 6.72 -9.65
C MET A 291 -3.09 7.09 -8.89
N ARG A 292 -2.91 6.48 -7.72
CA ARG A 292 -1.69 6.58 -6.93
C ARG A 292 -0.86 5.32 -7.14
N ILE A 293 0.39 5.48 -7.56
CA ILE A 293 1.31 4.39 -7.91
C ILE A 293 2.49 4.45 -6.96
N GLU A 294 2.82 3.33 -6.34
CA GLU A 294 3.97 3.17 -5.45
C GLU A 294 4.71 1.89 -5.78
N PHE A 295 6.04 1.95 -5.86
CA PHE A 295 6.87 0.76 -5.97
C PHE A 295 7.57 0.47 -4.64
N LEU A 296 7.44 -0.78 -4.20
CA LEU A 296 7.97 -1.32 -2.96
C LEU A 296 9.02 -2.38 -3.31
N PRO A 297 10.32 -2.06 -3.25
CA PRO A 297 11.38 -2.96 -3.69
C PRO A 297 11.53 -4.15 -2.74
N ALA A 298 11.81 -5.33 -3.28
CA ALA A 298 12.04 -6.52 -2.47
C ALA A 298 13.43 -6.50 -1.81
N GLY A 299 13.48 -6.98 -0.57
CA GLY A 299 14.71 -7.44 0.06
C GLY A 299 14.86 -8.95 -0.15
N VAL A 300 16.04 -9.49 0.09
CA VAL A 300 16.35 -10.90 -0.08
C VAL A 300 16.47 -11.57 1.29
N LEU A 301 15.53 -12.46 1.59
CA LEU A 301 15.66 -13.44 2.67
C LEU A 301 16.38 -14.68 2.13
N THR A 302 17.50 -15.01 2.72
CA THR A 302 18.21 -16.27 2.49
C THR A 302 17.90 -17.23 3.62
N VAL A 303 17.42 -18.43 3.31
CA VAL A 303 17.11 -19.51 4.26
C VAL A 303 17.94 -20.74 3.90
N THR A 304 18.70 -21.24 4.86
CA THR A 304 19.53 -22.45 4.75
C THR A 304 18.94 -23.54 5.62
N CYS A 305 18.48 -24.63 4.99
CA CYS A 305 17.94 -25.80 5.68
C CYS A 305 19.07 -26.80 5.96
N HIS A 306 19.36 -27.04 7.24
CA HIS A 306 20.47 -27.90 7.66
C HIS A 306 20.03 -29.34 7.91
N SER A 307 19.32 -29.58 9.01
CA SER A 307 18.89 -30.91 9.45
C SER A 307 17.72 -30.83 10.41
N ALA A 308 17.05 -31.95 10.65
CA ALA A 308 16.05 -32.09 11.69
C ALA A 308 16.41 -33.20 12.68
N LYS A 309 15.76 -33.22 13.85
CA LYS A 309 15.93 -34.27 14.85
C LYS A 309 14.64 -34.54 15.59
N GLN A 310 14.52 -35.77 16.09
CA GLN A 310 13.37 -36.22 16.87
C GLN A 310 12.05 -36.04 16.11
N LEU A 311 12.07 -36.22 14.78
CA LEU A 311 10.86 -36.13 13.98
C LEU A 311 9.88 -37.23 14.40
N ARG A 312 8.60 -36.86 14.41
CA ARG A 312 7.52 -37.82 14.59
C ARG A 312 7.54 -38.84 13.44
N SER A 313 7.26 -40.10 13.76
CA SER A 313 7.01 -41.13 12.75
C SER A 313 5.54 -41.11 12.36
N VAL A 314 5.29 -40.93 11.06
CA VAL A 314 3.93 -40.91 10.46
C VAL A 314 3.64 -42.21 9.71
N ASP A 315 4.67 -42.84 9.16
CA ASP A 315 4.60 -44.14 8.51
C ASP A 315 4.45 -45.34 9.47
N ALA A 316 3.42 -46.15 9.24
CA ALA A 316 3.25 -47.45 9.90
C ALA A 316 3.96 -48.61 9.16
N ILE A 317 4.12 -48.49 7.83
CA ILE A 317 4.77 -49.47 6.95
C ILE A 317 5.48 -48.72 5.82
N GLY A 318 6.76 -48.41 6.02
CA GLY A 318 7.54 -47.59 5.09
C GLY A 318 8.88 -47.21 5.69
N ARG A 319 9.70 -46.48 4.94
CA ARG A 319 10.85 -45.76 5.47
C ARG A 319 10.50 -44.28 5.32
N GLN A 320 10.68 -43.54 6.41
CA GLN A 320 10.39 -42.12 6.45
C GLN A 320 11.47 -41.37 5.65
N ASP A 321 11.03 -40.64 4.64
CA ASP A 321 11.75 -39.92 3.58
C ASP A 321 11.44 -38.40 3.67
N PRO A 322 12.04 -37.65 4.62
CA PRO A 322 11.58 -36.30 4.92
C PRO A 322 12.06 -35.23 3.92
N TYR A 323 11.19 -34.26 3.65
CA TYR A 323 11.55 -33.00 3.00
C TYR A 323 10.91 -31.79 3.70
N VAL A 324 11.56 -30.62 3.58
CA VAL A 324 11.06 -29.35 4.12
C VAL A 324 10.37 -28.56 3.02
N LYS A 325 9.18 -28.05 3.31
CA LYS A 325 8.45 -27.07 2.50
C LYS A 325 8.42 -25.73 3.26
N LEU A 326 8.90 -24.69 2.59
CA LEU A 326 8.94 -23.32 3.07
C LEU A 326 7.91 -22.50 2.27
N THR A 327 6.99 -21.84 2.96
CA THR A 327 5.94 -21.01 2.35
C THR A 327 5.96 -19.61 2.94
N LEU A 328 5.99 -18.61 2.07
CA LEU A 328 5.88 -17.19 2.41
C LEU A 328 4.71 -16.60 1.63
N ASP A 329 3.70 -16.17 2.37
CA ASP A 329 2.48 -15.59 1.82
C ASP A 329 2.51 -14.07 2.01
N GLY A 330 2.31 -13.35 0.90
CA GLY A 330 2.07 -11.92 0.91
C GLY A 330 0.82 -11.58 0.10
N ARG A 331 0.46 -10.30 0.06
CA ARG A 331 -0.77 -9.83 -0.59
C ARG A 331 -0.73 -9.95 -2.11
N ALA A 332 0.46 -9.90 -2.71
CA ALA A 332 0.62 -9.99 -4.17
C ALA A 332 1.13 -11.34 -4.68
N THR A 333 1.82 -12.12 -3.84
CA THR A 333 2.50 -13.35 -4.26
C THR A 333 2.61 -14.35 -3.10
N GLN A 334 2.51 -15.62 -3.44
CA GLN A 334 2.86 -16.75 -2.58
C GLN A 334 4.13 -17.39 -3.12
N MET A 335 5.12 -17.56 -2.24
CA MET A 335 6.39 -18.18 -2.59
C MET A 335 6.55 -19.49 -1.84
N VAL A 336 6.67 -20.58 -2.59
CA VAL A 336 6.93 -21.92 -2.05
C VAL A 336 8.29 -22.42 -2.52
N ARG A 337 9.06 -22.99 -1.60
CA ARG A 337 10.29 -23.75 -1.89
C ARG A 337 10.26 -25.08 -1.16
N LYS A 338 10.87 -26.09 -1.75
CA LYS A 338 11.02 -27.41 -1.14
C LYS A 338 12.48 -27.83 -1.18
N THR A 339 12.95 -28.49 -0.13
CA THR A 339 14.24 -29.21 -0.18
C THR A 339 14.10 -30.43 -1.07
N LYS A 340 15.25 -30.97 -1.48
CA LYS A 340 15.31 -32.38 -1.87
C LYS A 340 14.88 -33.25 -0.68
N THR A 341 14.26 -34.38 -0.98
CA THR A 341 13.97 -35.45 -0.03
C THR A 341 15.27 -36.07 0.48
N ASP A 342 15.33 -36.32 1.78
CA ASP A 342 16.36 -37.16 2.37
C ASP A 342 15.85 -38.60 2.45
N THR A 343 16.17 -39.39 1.41
CA THR A 343 15.73 -40.79 1.29
C THR A 343 16.34 -41.63 2.42
N ASP A 344 15.48 -42.36 3.12
CA ASP A 344 15.76 -43.12 4.33
C ASP A 344 16.24 -42.25 5.53
N GLY A 345 15.93 -40.94 5.54
CA GLY A 345 16.39 -39.99 6.56
C GLY A 345 15.79 -40.21 7.96
N GLY A 346 14.64 -40.87 8.04
CA GLY A 346 14.02 -41.27 9.31
C GLY A 346 13.73 -40.09 10.25
N SER A 347 14.06 -40.24 11.53
CA SER A 347 13.78 -39.20 12.54
C SER A 347 14.83 -38.07 12.61
N GLU A 348 15.95 -38.21 11.89
CA GLU A 348 17.10 -37.28 11.94
C GLU A 348 17.65 -36.97 10.52
N PRO A 349 16.82 -36.41 9.61
CA PRO A 349 17.24 -36.17 8.24
C PRO A 349 18.22 -34.99 8.09
N GLU A 350 19.02 -35.02 7.03
CA GLU A 350 19.99 -33.98 6.65
C GLU A 350 19.79 -33.50 5.20
N TRP A 351 19.74 -32.18 4.97
CA TRP A 351 19.57 -31.61 3.62
C TRP A 351 20.82 -30.92 3.08
N GLY A 352 21.95 -31.03 3.79
CA GLY A 352 23.27 -30.56 3.34
C GLY A 352 23.40 -29.03 3.28
N GLY A 353 22.58 -28.28 4.01
CA GLY A 353 22.62 -26.81 3.99
C GLY A 353 22.09 -26.23 2.68
N GLN A 354 21.01 -26.81 2.13
CA GLN A 354 20.35 -26.27 0.93
C GLN A 354 19.89 -24.83 1.18
N VAL A 355 20.27 -23.94 0.25
CA VAL A 355 20.03 -22.49 0.35
C VAL A 355 18.88 -22.09 -0.57
N PHE A 356 17.92 -21.35 -0.02
CA PHE A 356 16.80 -20.77 -0.73
C PHE A 356 16.81 -19.26 -0.58
N GLN A 357 16.53 -18.54 -1.67
CA GLN A 357 16.34 -17.10 -1.65
C GLN A 357 14.88 -16.75 -1.94
N PHE A 358 14.36 -15.80 -1.17
CA PHE A 358 13.02 -15.26 -1.27
C PHE A 358 13.10 -13.74 -1.35
N ASP A 359 12.37 -13.19 -2.31
CA ASP A 359 12.19 -11.75 -2.46
C ASP A 359 11.03 -11.31 -1.54
N ILE A 360 11.33 -10.54 -0.51
CA ILE A 360 10.40 -10.12 0.54
C ILE A 360 10.01 -8.66 0.36
N VAL A 361 8.72 -8.37 0.40
CA VAL A 361 8.20 -7.00 0.51
C VAL A 361 7.35 -6.90 1.77
N ASP A 362 6.20 -7.57 1.77
CA ASP A 362 5.16 -7.49 2.81
C ASP A 362 5.06 -8.78 3.64
N GLN A 363 5.78 -9.83 3.26
CA GLN A 363 5.81 -11.10 3.98
C GLN A 363 6.57 -10.94 5.30
N TYR A 364 5.93 -11.30 6.41
CA TYR A 364 6.55 -11.25 7.74
C TYR A 364 6.45 -12.58 8.50
N ASN A 365 5.83 -13.61 7.93
CA ASN A 365 5.66 -14.92 8.54
C ASN A 365 6.10 -16.02 7.57
N LEU A 366 7.10 -16.81 7.98
CA LEU A 366 7.56 -17.99 7.27
C LEU A 366 6.85 -19.23 7.84
N GLN A 367 6.04 -19.87 7.01
CA GLN A 367 5.48 -21.18 7.31
C GLN A 367 6.48 -22.26 6.90
N VAL A 368 6.70 -23.21 7.82
CA VAL A 368 7.63 -24.31 7.65
C VAL A 368 6.90 -25.61 7.91
N GLU A 369 6.92 -26.51 6.94
CA GLU A 369 6.31 -27.83 7.06
C GLU A 369 7.36 -28.88 6.72
N ILE A 370 7.37 -29.98 7.46
CA ILE A 370 8.14 -31.18 7.12
C ILE A 370 7.14 -32.26 6.73
N TRP A 371 7.37 -32.84 5.57
CA TRP A 371 6.55 -33.85 4.94
C TRP A 371 7.36 -35.12 4.71
N ASP A 372 6.68 -36.25 4.76
CA ASP A 372 7.20 -37.57 4.40
C ASP A 372 6.85 -37.86 2.93
N GLU A 373 7.84 -38.05 2.06
CA GLU A 373 7.58 -38.31 0.64
C GLU A 373 7.15 -39.77 0.42
N ASP A 374 5.90 -39.97 -0.01
CA ASP A 374 5.37 -41.31 -0.24
C ASP A 374 5.56 -41.77 -1.68
N SER A 375 6.09 -42.97 -1.84
CA SER A 375 6.22 -43.60 -3.17
C SER A 375 4.86 -43.87 -3.85
N VAL A 376 3.79 -44.01 -3.07
CA VAL A 376 2.41 -44.22 -3.54
C VAL A 376 1.42 -43.55 -2.59
N GLY A 377 0.85 -42.41 -2.98
CA GLY A 377 -0.12 -41.70 -2.15
C GLY A 377 0.06 -40.19 -2.22
N ALA A 378 -0.52 -39.49 -1.24
CA ALA A 378 -0.20 -38.11 -0.96
C ALA A 378 0.71 -38.09 0.27
N ASP A 379 1.76 -37.29 0.22
CA ASP A 379 2.75 -37.13 1.30
C ASP A 379 2.09 -36.82 2.66
N ASP A 380 2.63 -37.42 3.72
CA ASP A 380 2.14 -37.24 5.08
C ASP A 380 2.86 -36.09 5.81
N LEU A 381 2.10 -35.22 6.47
CA LEU A 381 2.67 -34.13 7.27
C LEU A 381 3.28 -34.69 8.56
N ILE A 382 4.60 -34.56 8.70
CA ILE A 382 5.35 -34.93 9.91
C ILE A 382 5.16 -33.87 11.00
N GLY A 383 5.31 -32.60 10.64
CA GLY A 383 5.23 -31.47 11.58
C GLY A 383 5.34 -30.11 10.91
N ALA A 384 4.80 -29.09 11.56
CA ALA A 384 4.80 -27.72 11.05
C ALA A 384 5.18 -26.70 12.11
N ALA A 385 5.63 -25.53 11.67
CA ALA A 385 5.91 -24.37 12.48
C ALA A 385 5.65 -23.08 11.70
N SER A 386 5.41 -21.99 12.42
CA SER A 386 5.25 -20.64 11.87
C SER A 386 6.23 -19.72 12.59
N LEU A 387 6.99 -18.95 11.81
CA LEU A 387 8.10 -18.14 12.29
C LEU A 387 7.94 -16.68 11.87
N SER A 388 7.93 -15.78 12.84
CA SER A 388 7.99 -14.34 12.57
C SER A 388 9.36 -13.93 12.05
N LEU A 389 9.38 -13.16 10.95
CA LEU A 389 10.57 -12.59 10.34
C LEU A 389 10.97 -11.23 10.92
N LEU A 390 10.16 -10.61 11.78
CA LEU A 390 10.47 -9.32 12.40
C LEU A 390 11.85 -9.30 13.10
N PRO A 391 12.25 -10.33 13.88
CA PRO A 391 13.59 -10.37 14.46
C PRO A 391 14.70 -10.43 13.39
N ILE A 392 14.43 -11.08 12.25
CA ILE A 392 15.39 -11.19 11.14
C ILE A 392 15.52 -9.84 10.42
N PHE A 393 14.42 -9.11 10.21
CA PHE A 393 14.48 -7.76 9.63
C PHE A 393 15.22 -6.78 10.53
N ARG A 394 15.05 -6.90 11.86
CA ARG A 394 15.71 -6.06 12.85
C ARG A 394 17.19 -6.38 13.00
N HIS A 395 17.55 -7.66 13.15
CA HIS A 395 18.91 -8.06 13.51
C HIS A 395 19.75 -8.54 12.32
N GLY A 396 19.12 -8.90 11.20
CA GLY A 396 19.75 -9.32 9.95
C GLY A 396 20.07 -10.81 9.85
N TYR A 397 20.09 -11.56 10.95
CA TYR A 397 20.55 -12.96 10.98
C TYR A 397 19.95 -13.79 12.12
N ALA A 398 19.71 -15.08 11.88
CA ALA A 398 19.45 -16.09 12.92
C ALA A 398 19.98 -17.48 12.50
N ASP A 399 20.41 -18.30 13.45
CA ASP A 399 20.71 -19.73 13.29
C ASP A 399 20.25 -20.45 14.55
N ASP A 400 19.14 -21.19 14.45
CA ASP A 400 18.51 -21.83 15.61
C ASP A 400 17.69 -23.08 15.24
N TRP A 401 17.31 -23.83 16.27
CA TRP A 401 16.41 -24.97 16.21
C TRP A 401 14.96 -24.54 16.41
N LEU A 402 14.16 -24.64 15.35
CA LEU A 402 12.73 -24.42 15.34
C LEU A 402 11.99 -25.67 15.83
N LYS A 403 11.10 -25.50 16.81
CA LYS A 403 10.23 -26.59 17.30
C LYS A 403 9.07 -26.81 16.33
N LEU A 404 8.78 -28.07 16.03
CA LEU A 404 7.69 -28.48 15.13
C LEU A 404 6.52 -29.03 15.93
N TRP A 405 5.31 -28.85 15.39
CA TRP A 405 4.05 -29.23 16.01
C TRP A 405 3.09 -29.83 15.00
N VAL A 406 2.14 -30.62 15.48
CA VAL A 406 0.98 -31.12 14.71
C VAL A 406 -0.29 -30.93 15.52
N LYS A 407 -1.41 -30.69 14.82
CA LYS A 407 -2.73 -30.60 15.47
C LYS A 407 -3.18 -32.01 15.87
N GLY A 408 -3.29 -32.24 17.17
CA GLY A 408 -3.76 -33.48 17.76
C GLY A 408 -5.27 -33.65 17.59
N ARG A 409 -5.76 -34.86 17.89
CA ARG A 409 -7.16 -35.28 17.67
C ARG A 409 -8.22 -34.47 18.44
N PHE A 410 -7.81 -33.72 19.45
CA PHE A 410 -8.65 -32.87 20.31
C PHE A 410 -8.25 -31.39 20.24
N GLY A 411 -7.51 -30.97 19.20
CA GLY A 411 -7.07 -29.58 19.03
C GLY A 411 -5.73 -29.22 19.69
N ASN A 412 -5.23 -30.04 20.62
CA ASN A 412 -3.93 -29.82 21.28
C ASN A 412 -2.75 -29.89 20.30
N LYS A 413 -1.69 -29.11 20.54
CA LYS A 413 -0.44 -29.16 19.76
C LYS A 413 0.48 -30.26 20.29
N ASP A 414 0.67 -31.32 19.51
CA ASP A 414 1.60 -32.39 19.84
C ASP A 414 3.01 -32.06 19.28
N PRO A 415 4.10 -32.22 20.06
CA PRO A 415 5.46 -32.04 19.56
C PRO A 415 5.78 -33.00 18.41
N ALA A 416 6.38 -32.47 17.34
CA ALA A 416 6.66 -33.21 16.12
C ALA A 416 8.14 -33.23 15.70
N GLY A 417 9.02 -32.72 16.56
CA GLY A 417 10.47 -32.70 16.36
C GLY A 417 11.04 -31.29 16.30
N MET A 418 12.26 -31.17 15.80
CA MET A 418 13.01 -29.91 15.72
C MET A 418 13.71 -29.80 14.37
N LEU A 419 13.71 -28.61 13.79
CA LEU A 419 14.37 -28.29 12.52
C LEU A 419 15.40 -27.17 12.71
N ARG A 420 16.62 -27.35 12.22
CA ARG A 420 17.63 -26.28 12.24
C ARG A 420 17.58 -25.45 10.96
N LEU A 421 17.32 -24.15 11.11
CA LEU A 421 17.35 -23.17 10.02
C LEU A 421 18.38 -22.08 10.32
N GLU A 422 19.17 -21.72 9.32
CA GLU A 422 19.97 -20.49 9.31
C GLU A 422 19.33 -19.50 8.33
N MET A 423 19.12 -18.27 8.74
CA MET A 423 18.48 -17.23 7.94
C MET A 423 19.26 -15.92 7.98
N SER A 424 19.28 -15.20 6.87
CA SER A 424 19.79 -13.84 6.79
C SER A 424 18.92 -12.99 5.89
N PHE A 425 18.83 -11.70 6.18
CA PHE A 425 18.05 -10.75 5.38
C PHE A 425 18.87 -9.53 4.99
N GLU A 426 18.81 -9.18 3.71
CA GLU A 426 19.40 -7.97 3.13
C GLU A 426 18.34 -7.26 2.31
N GLY A 427 18.34 -5.93 2.29
CA GLY A 427 17.39 -5.14 1.51
C GLY A 427 18.03 -3.84 1.04
N PRO A 428 17.45 -3.15 0.05
CA PRO A 428 18.02 -1.92 -0.50
C PRO A 428 18.22 -0.84 0.56
N ALA A 429 19.21 0.02 0.33
CA ALA A 429 19.60 1.05 1.28
C ALA A 429 18.43 2.01 1.54
N GLY A 430 18.16 2.30 2.81
CA GLY A 430 17.09 3.22 3.21
C GLY A 430 15.67 2.64 3.19
N VAL A 431 15.48 1.37 2.80
CA VAL A 431 14.17 0.72 2.81
C VAL A 431 13.96 -0.04 4.13
N ALA A 432 12.79 0.15 4.74
CA ALA A 432 12.37 -0.53 5.96
C ALA A 432 11.53 -1.78 5.66
N TYR A 433 11.67 -2.84 6.45
CA TYR A 433 10.91 -4.09 6.28
C TYR A 433 10.25 -4.56 7.58
N PRO A 434 9.07 -5.20 7.53
CA PRO A 434 8.28 -5.45 6.33
C PRO A 434 7.67 -4.15 5.79
N GLN A 435 7.49 -4.07 4.48
CA GLN A 435 6.80 -2.96 3.83
C GLN A 435 5.31 -3.26 3.75
N HIS A 436 4.50 -2.22 3.55
CA HIS A 436 3.07 -2.39 3.31
C HIS A 436 2.37 -3.20 4.40
N GLN A 437 2.68 -2.93 5.67
CA GLN A 437 2.00 -3.52 6.84
C GLN A 437 1.58 -2.37 7.76
N VAL A 438 0.28 -2.04 7.73
CA VAL A 438 -0.27 -0.94 8.53
C VAL A 438 -0.25 -1.33 10.01
N GLY A 439 0.23 -0.43 10.88
CA GLY A 439 0.30 -0.66 12.32
C GLY A 439 1.41 -1.62 12.77
N MET A 440 2.27 -2.10 11.86
CA MET A 440 3.38 -2.98 12.19
C MET A 440 4.72 -2.24 12.21
N ASP A 441 5.56 -2.57 13.19
CA ASP A 441 6.94 -2.09 13.25
C ASP A 441 7.72 -2.49 11.97
N ASN A 442 8.52 -1.55 11.46
CA ASN A 442 9.42 -1.79 10.34
C ASN A 442 10.86 -1.40 10.70
N PHE A 443 11.82 -2.08 10.06
CA PHE A 443 13.24 -1.97 10.41
C PHE A 443 14.09 -1.65 9.19
N THR A 444 14.88 -0.58 9.29
CA THR A 444 15.88 -0.22 8.26
C THR A 444 17.21 -0.93 8.50
N GLU A 445 18.13 -0.85 7.53
CA GLU A 445 19.49 -1.38 7.67
C GLU A 445 20.24 -0.81 8.88
N LYS A 446 19.91 0.39 9.37
CA LYS A 446 20.61 1.04 10.51
C LYS A 446 20.60 0.22 11.79
N GLU A 447 19.60 -0.66 11.96
CA GLU A 447 19.49 -1.53 13.13
C GLU A 447 20.07 -2.93 12.90
N ARG A 448 20.37 -3.30 11.63
CA ARG A 448 20.81 -4.64 11.25
C ARG A 448 22.29 -4.87 11.58
N ARG A 449 22.60 -6.06 12.11
CA ARG A 449 23.97 -6.51 12.36
C ARG A 449 24.39 -7.47 11.24
N THR A 450 25.63 -7.37 10.79
CA THR A 450 26.19 -8.30 9.79
C THR A 450 26.62 -9.62 10.44
N LYS A 451 26.73 -10.70 9.66
CA LYS A 451 27.28 -12.01 10.12
C LYS A 451 28.64 -11.89 10.82
N LYS A 452 29.43 -10.84 10.52
CA LYS A 452 30.72 -10.53 11.16
C LYS A 452 30.59 -9.79 12.50
N THR A 453 29.50 -9.07 12.74
CA THR A 453 29.29 -8.22 13.92
C THR A 453 28.29 -8.80 14.93
N ALA A 454 27.52 -9.83 14.55
CA ALA A 454 26.60 -10.53 15.44
C ALA A 454 27.26 -11.14 16.70
N GLY A 455 28.57 -11.45 16.64
CA GLY A 455 29.36 -11.97 17.78
C GLY A 455 30.28 -10.97 18.48
N MET A 456 30.28 -9.68 18.10
CA MET A 456 31.13 -8.67 18.71
C MET A 456 30.35 -7.87 19.76
N ILE A 457 30.79 -7.95 21.02
CA ILE A 457 30.30 -7.08 22.11
C ILE A 457 30.65 -5.63 21.74
N PRO A 458 29.72 -4.67 21.80
CA PRO A 458 30.05 -3.27 21.59
C PRO A 458 31.13 -2.85 22.58
N SER A 459 32.20 -2.22 22.10
CA SER A 459 33.12 -1.51 23.00
C SER A 459 32.41 -0.24 23.47
N VAL A 460 31.70 -0.33 24.60
CA VAL A 460 31.03 0.82 25.19
C VAL A 460 32.06 1.70 25.89
N SER A 461 32.12 2.96 25.48
CA SER A 461 32.52 4.04 26.38
C SER A 461 31.23 4.53 27.07
N GLU A 462 31.06 4.12 28.33
CA GLU A 462 29.96 4.51 29.22
C GLU A 462 30.29 5.82 29.99
N PRO A 463 29.33 6.52 30.66
CA PRO A 463 28.07 5.97 31.19
C PRO A 463 26.80 6.84 31.07
N ASP A 464 25.64 6.18 30.90
CA ASP A 464 24.56 6.27 31.89
C ASP A 464 23.60 5.06 31.79
N GLY A 465 23.61 4.20 32.81
CA GLY A 465 22.35 3.74 33.43
C GLY A 465 21.52 2.60 32.84
N GLY A 466 22.12 1.44 32.55
CA GLY A 466 21.56 0.12 32.88
C GLY A 466 20.18 -0.31 32.33
N GLN A 467 20.14 -0.85 31.11
CA GLN A 467 19.09 -1.78 30.66
C GLN A 467 19.57 -2.95 29.76
N ASP A 468 20.85 -3.00 29.38
CA ASP A 468 21.28 -3.87 28.26
C ASP A 468 21.71 -5.30 28.63
N ALA A 469 21.91 -5.60 29.92
CA ALA A 469 22.18 -6.99 30.34
C ALA A 469 20.91 -7.87 30.38
N ALA A 470 19.72 -7.26 30.45
CA ALA A 470 18.44 -7.98 30.45
C ALA A 470 18.00 -8.40 29.04
N MET A 471 18.50 -7.74 28.00
CA MET A 471 18.05 -7.95 26.62
C MET A 471 18.72 -9.18 25.97
N ALA A 472 19.98 -9.49 26.32
CA ALA A 472 20.64 -10.72 25.90
C ALA A 472 20.09 -11.99 26.60
N ALA A 473 19.58 -11.85 27.84
CA ALA A 473 18.94 -12.95 28.56
C ALA A 473 17.51 -13.25 28.07
N LYS A 474 16.82 -12.27 27.45
CA LYS A 474 15.46 -12.45 26.89
C LYS A 474 15.42 -13.16 25.54
N ALA A 475 16.50 -13.15 24.76
CA ALA A 475 16.62 -14.00 23.56
C ALA A 475 16.64 -15.50 23.90
N HIS A 476 16.97 -15.87 25.14
CA HIS A 476 16.96 -17.25 25.62
C HIS A 476 15.61 -17.70 26.23
N ALA A 477 14.59 -16.84 26.23
CA ALA A 477 13.30 -17.10 26.90
C ALA A 477 12.30 -17.95 26.08
N LEU A 478 12.63 -18.33 24.84
CA LEU A 478 11.73 -19.09 23.95
C LEU A 478 11.50 -20.58 24.34
N THR A 479 11.91 -21.03 25.53
CA THR A 479 11.90 -22.48 25.86
C THR A 479 11.56 -22.92 27.29
N ARG A 480 11.07 -22.08 28.22
CA ARG A 480 10.74 -22.62 29.57
C ARG A 480 9.44 -23.43 29.56
N PRO A 481 9.43 -24.67 30.10
CA PRO A 481 8.21 -25.43 30.33
C PRO A 481 7.45 -24.88 31.54
N ALA A 482 6.12 -24.79 31.45
CA ALA A 482 5.25 -24.57 32.60
C ALA A 482 5.42 -25.72 33.60
N LYS A 483 5.70 -25.40 34.86
CA LYS A 483 5.87 -26.37 35.94
C LYS A 483 4.51 -26.62 36.58
N ARG A 484 3.95 -27.83 36.44
CA ARG A 484 2.70 -28.25 37.11
C ARG A 484 2.85 -28.30 38.63
N VAL A 485 1.96 -27.61 39.36
CA VAL A 485 1.34 -28.05 40.63
C VAL A 485 -0.12 -27.58 40.63
N VAL A 486 -1.03 -28.48 41.00
CA VAL A 486 -2.48 -28.29 41.04
C VAL A 486 -2.89 -27.54 42.31
N GLU A 487 -3.59 -26.41 42.18
CA GLU A 487 -4.68 -25.95 43.05
C GLU A 487 -5.40 -24.74 42.41
N ASN A 488 -6.70 -24.86 42.20
CA ASN A 488 -7.57 -23.83 41.62
C ASN A 488 -7.64 -22.58 42.52
N THR A 489 -7.17 -21.45 42.02
CA THR A 489 -7.75 -20.08 42.16
C THR A 489 -6.97 -19.12 41.25
N SER A 490 -7.61 -18.61 40.19
CA SER A 490 -7.20 -17.50 39.29
C SER A 490 -5.69 -17.26 39.08
N GLU A 491 -5.13 -17.76 37.98
CA GLU A 491 -3.71 -17.54 37.59
C GLU A 491 -3.38 -16.10 37.14
N PHE A 492 -4.37 -15.19 37.07
CA PHE A 492 -4.14 -13.79 36.74
C PHE A 492 -4.76 -12.89 37.79
N SER A 493 -3.96 -11.97 38.35
CA SER A 493 -4.48 -10.88 39.17
C SER A 493 -5.27 -9.89 38.32
N GLU A 494 -6.20 -9.17 38.93
CA GLU A 494 -7.02 -8.16 38.24
C GLU A 494 -6.16 -7.07 37.58
N GLU A 495 -5.01 -6.75 38.19
CA GLU A 495 -4.01 -5.82 37.65
C GLU A 495 -3.30 -6.37 36.41
N GLU A 496 -3.07 -7.69 36.33
CA GLU A 496 -2.47 -8.36 35.17
C GLU A 496 -3.47 -8.50 34.01
N LEU A 497 -4.74 -8.81 34.31
CA LEU A 497 -5.82 -8.85 33.31
C LEU A 497 -6.10 -7.46 32.74
N LEU A 498 -6.13 -6.43 33.58
CA LEU A 498 -6.28 -5.05 33.15
C LEU A 498 -5.04 -4.55 32.39
N GLY A 499 -3.85 -4.99 32.80
CA GLY A 499 -2.61 -4.72 32.08
C GLY A 499 -2.58 -5.36 30.69
N ALA A 500 -3.06 -6.60 30.57
CA ALA A 500 -3.20 -7.29 29.29
C ALA A 500 -4.27 -6.63 28.42
N PHE A 501 -5.46 -6.35 28.96
CA PHE A 501 -6.54 -5.66 28.25
C PHE A 501 -6.06 -4.34 27.64
N ARG A 502 -5.38 -3.49 28.43
CA ARG A 502 -4.80 -2.22 27.97
C ARG A 502 -3.66 -2.34 26.97
N PHE A 503 -3.02 -3.51 26.89
CA PHE A 503 -1.97 -3.77 25.91
C PHE A 503 -2.56 -4.19 24.56
N LEU A 504 -3.80 -4.70 24.56
CA LEU A 504 -4.50 -5.27 23.41
C LEU A 504 -5.49 -4.31 22.78
N ASP A 505 -6.07 -3.45 23.59
CA ASP A 505 -6.83 -2.25 23.25
C ASP A 505 -5.85 -1.23 22.65
N VAL A 506 -5.45 -1.47 21.40
CA VAL A 506 -4.40 -0.69 20.71
C VAL A 506 -4.92 0.70 20.37
N ASP A 507 -6.21 0.79 20.05
CA ASP A 507 -6.93 2.03 19.79
C ASP A 507 -7.40 2.75 21.07
N LYS A 508 -7.43 2.07 22.22
CA LYS A 508 -7.81 2.59 23.55
C LYS A 508 -9.30 2.89 23.67
N ASN A 509 -10.13 2.23 22.89
CA ASN A 509 -11.59 2.37 22.94
C ASN A 509 -12.23 1.64 24.14
N SER A 510 -11.43 0.95 24.98
CA SER A 510 -11.87 0.17 26.15
C SER A 510 -12.68 -1.08 25.82
N PHE A 511 -12.57 -1.55 24.58
CA PHE A 511 -13.08 -2.82 24.06
C PHE A 511 -11.97 -3.52 23.28
N ILE A 512 -12.18 -4.77 22.87
CA ILE A 512 -11.24 -5.52 22.02
C ILE A 512 -12.00 -6.01 20.79
N GLY A 513 -11.53 -5.62 19.61
CA GLY A 513 -12.08 -6.06 18.33
C GLY A 513 -11.50 -7.39 17.84
N ALA A 514 -12.15 -8.01 16.85
CA ALA A 514 -11.70 -9.25 16.21
C ALA A 514 -10.25 -9.17 15.68
N ALA A 515 -9.84 -8.02 15.12
CA ALA A 515 -8.48 -7.82 14.60
C ALA A 515 -7.42 -7.76 15.71
N GLU A 516 -7.75 -7.19 16.87
CA GLU A 516 -6.86 -7.05 18.03
C GLU A 516 -6.76 -8.38 18.78
N LEU A 517 -7.88 -9.08 18.94
CA LEU A 517 -7.93 -10.43 19.47
C LEU A 517 -7.13 -11.41 18.60
N ARG A 518 -7.19 -11.26 17.27
CA ARG A 518 -6.33 -11.98 16.33
C ARG A 518 -4.86 -11.68 16.55
N HIS A 519 -4.50 -10.40 16.66
CA HIS A 519 -3.11 -9.98 16.86
C HIS A 519 -2.52 -10.60 18.13
N LEU A 520 -3.29 -10.62 19.21
CA LEU A 520 -2.95 -11.31 20.46
C LEU A 520 -2.62 -12.78 20.23
N LEU A 521 -3.54 -13.51 19.61
CA LEU A 521 -3.43 -14.97 19.44
C LEU A 521 -2.27 -15.34 18.52
N ILE A 522 -1.99 -14.52 17.50
CA ILE A 522 -0.81 -14.64 16.64
C ILE A 522 0.47 -14.35 17.43
N CYS A 523 0.52 -13.29 18.25
CA CYS A 523 1.68 -12.97 19.09
C CYS A 523 1.96 -14.03 20.17
N MET A 524 0.93 -14.77 20.58
CA MET A 524 1.05 -15.91 21.49
C MET A 524 1.43 -17.23 20.79
N GLY A 525 1.58 -17.22 19.46
CA GLY A 525 1.98 -18.39 18.67
C GLY A 525 0.85 -19.39 18.40
N GLU A 526 -0.41 -18.96 18.49
CA GLU A 526 -1.58 -19.76 18.14
C GLU A 526 -1.96 -19.63 16.66
N LEU A 527 -2.43 -20.74 16.08
CA LEU A 527 -2.92 -20.80 14.69
C LEU A 527 -4.46 -20.71 14.76
N ILE A 528 -5.02 -19.55 14.43
CA ILE A 528 -6.47 -19.32 14.42
C ILE A 528 -6.91 -18.72 13.08
N THR A 529 -8.07 -19.15 12.59
CA THR A 529 -8.67 -18.67 11.33
C THR A 529 -9.64 -17.52 11.54
N ASP A 530 -9.96 -16.78 10.47
CA ASP A 530 -10.86 -15.62 10.49
C ASP A 530 -12.25 -15.97 11.02
N ALA A 531 -12.80 -17.10 10.58
CA ALA A 531 -14.07 -17.60 11.07
C ALA A 531 -14.05 -17.97 12.56
N GLU A 532 -12.94 -18.51 13.08
CA GLU A 532 -12.81 -18.88 14.50
C GLU A 532 -12.72 -17.64 15.41
N VAL A 533 -12.06 -16.56 14.95
CA VAL A 533 -11.99 -15.29 15.70
C VAL A 533 -13.35 -14.60 15.73
N ASP A 534 -14.07 -14.57 14.61
CA ASP A 534 -15.39 -13.95 14.52
C ASP A 534 -16.42 -14.71 15.38
N GLU A 535 -16.31 -16.05 15.44
CA GLU A 535 -17.14 -16.88 16.31
C GLU A 535 -16.82 -16.65 17.80
N MET A 536 -15.55 -16.46 18.16
CA MET A 536 -15.16 -16.13 19.54
C MET A 536 -15.69 -14.76 19.98
N VAL A 537 -15.62 -13.73 19.14
CA VAL A 537 -16.20 -12.41 19.44
C VAL A 537 -17.70 -12.55 19.64
N ARG A 538 -18.39 -13.24 18.71
CA ARG A 538 -19.84 -13.44 18.78
C ARG A 538 -20.30 -14.24 20.01
N LEU A 539 -19.47 -15.13 20.56
CA LEU A 539 -19.81 -15.94 21.73
C LEU A 539 -19.53 -15.21 23.05
N CYS A 540 -18.63 -14.22 23.05
CA CYS A 540 -18.28 -13.41 24.21
C CYS A 540 -19.11 -12.13 24.34
N ASP A 541 -19.55 -11.58 23.20
CA ASP A 541 -20.39 -10.40 23.06
C ASP A 541 -21.82 -10.69 23.58
N THR A 542 -22.06 -10.33 24.84
CA THR A 542 -23.32 -10.62 25.53
C THR A 542 -24.37 -9.52 25.37
N ASP A 543 -23.99 -8.32 24.95
CA ASP A 543 -24.89 -7.19 24.74
C ASP A 543 -25.16 -6.88 23.24
N GLY A 544 -24.49 -7.59 22.34
CA GLY A 544 -24.71 -7.57 20.89
C GLY A 544 -24.10 -6.36 20.21
N ASP A 545 -23.08 -5.74 20.80
CA ASP A 545 -22.43 -4.53 20.29
C ASP A 545 -21.32 -4.82 19.25
N GLY A 546 -20.96 -6.10 19.08
CA GLY A 546 -19.96 -6.58 18.14
C GLY A 546 -18.50 -6.44 18.61
N GLN A 547 -18.27 -6.13 19.89
CA GLN A 547 -16.95 -5.94 20.50
C GLN A 547 -16.86 -6.70 21.83
N VAL A 548 -15.66 -6.78 22.43
CA VAL A 548 -15.46 -7.48 23.70
C VAL A 548 -15.04 -6.48 24.79
N SER A 549 -15.93 -6.21 25.73
CA SER A 549 -15.67 -5.34 26.88
C SER A 549 -14.67 -5.97 27.88
N PHE A 550 -14.14 -5.17 28.82
CA PHE A 550 -13.24 -5.70 29.86
C PHE A 550 -13.87 -6.83 30.69
N ASP A 551 -15.17 -6.74 30.98
CA ASP A 551 -15.89 -7.76 31.75
C ASP A 551 -16.09 -9.06 30.95
N GLU A 552 -16.28 -8.96 29.63
CA GLU A 552 -16.38 -10.11 28.71
C GLU A 552 -15.01 -10.73 28.44
N PHE A 553 -13.98 -9.91 28.23
CA PHE A 553 -12.59 -10.33 28.15
C PHE A 553 -12.14 -11.04 29.43
N ARG A 554 -12.53 -10.53 30.59
CA ARG A 554 -12.26 -11.15 31.89
C ARG A 554 -12.93 -12.50 32.02
N ARG A 555 -14.18 -12.66 31.55
CA ARG A 555 -14.88 -13.96 31.54
C ARG A 555 -14.25 -14.96 30.59
N MET A 556 -13.78 -14.50 29.44
CA MET A 556 -13.04 -15.31 28.46
C MET A 556 -11.67 -15.75 29.01
N ALA A 557 -10.89 -14.84 29.59
CA ALA A 557 -9.51 -15.07 30.03
C ALA A 557 -9.41 -15.98 31.28
N ILE A 558 -10.48 -16.14 32.04
CA ILE A 558 -10.56 -17.06 33.19
C ILE A 558 -11.23 -18.41 32.83
N HIS A 559 -11.68 -18.59 31.59
CA HIS A 559 -12.30 -19.84 31.14
C HIS A 559 -11.22 -20.86 30.74
N PRO A 560 -11.31 -22.13 31.18
CA PRO A 560 -10.28 -23.14 30.93
C PRO A 560 -10.15 -23.59 29.46
N ASP A 561 -11.16 -23.31 28.62
CA ASP A 561 -11.15 -23.56 27.17
C ASP A 561 -12.11 -22.60 26.44
N PRO A 562 -11.65 -21.42 26.00
CA PRO A 562 -12.51 -20.41 25.35
C PRO A 562 -12.85 -20.73 23.87
N GLY A 563 -12.27 -21.79 23.29
CA GLY A 563 -12.58 -22.25 21.92
C GLY A 563 -13.39 -23.56 21.85
N GLY A 564 -13.78 -24.11 23.00
CA GLY A 564 -14.45 -25.41 23.11
C GLY A 564 -15.98 -25.35 23.05
N PRO A 565 -16.65 -26.44 22.65
CA PRO A 565 -18.13 -26.51 22.61
C PRO A 565 -18.80 -26.39 23.99
N GLU A 566 -18.07 -26.59 25.09
CA GLU A 566 -18.59 -26.33 26.46
C GLU A 566 -18.78 -24.83 26.75
N PHE A 567 -17.97 -23.95 26.14
CA PHE A 567 -18.08 -22.48 26.29
C PHE A 567 -19.38 -21.96 25.66
N ALA A 568 -19.74 -22.45 24.47
CA ALA A 568 -20.97 -22.10 23.78
C ALA A 568 -22.24 -22.56 24.52
N LEU A 569 -22.18 -23.67 25.26
CA LEU A 569 -23.29 -24.15 26.07
C LEU A 569 -23.51 -23.30 27.33
N ALA A 570 -22.44 -22.81 27.97
CA ALA A 570 -22.52 -22.01 29.19
C ALA A 570 -23.11 -20.61 28.98
N MET A 571 -22.94 -20.03 27.78
CA MET A 571 -23.47 -18.70 27.42
C MET A 571 -24.93 -18.73 26.90
N ALA A 572 -25.44 -19.90 26.51
CA ALA A 572 -26.80 -20.06 25.99
C ALA A 572 -27.89 -20.13 27.08
N GLU A 573 -27.54 -20.10 28.38
CA GLU A 573 -28.49 -20.23 29.51
C GLU A 573 -29.10 -18.88 30.00
N ALA A 574 -28.92 -17.76 29.30
CA ALA A 574 -29.61 -16.50 29.61
C ALA A 574 -30.87 -16.31 28.71
N GLU A 575 -32.05 -16.20 29.33
CA GLU A 575 -33.37 -16.28 28.67
C GLU A 575 -33.67 -15.18 27.61
N PRO A 576 -34.41 -15.49 26.52
CA PRO A 576 -34.91 -14.50 25.57
C PRO A 576 -36.32 -13.98 25.93
N GLU A 577 -36.57 -12.67 25.82
CA GLU A 577 -37.93 -12.09 25.82
C GLU A 577 -38.61 -12.17 24.44
N GLU A 578 -39.94 -12.37 24.44
CA GLU A 578 -40.78 -12.67 23.27
C GLU A 578 -41.03 -11.49 22.29
N PRO A 579 -41.33 -11.76 20.99
CA PRO A 579 -41.53 -10.71 19.99
C PRO A 579 -42.98 -10.22 19.89
N VAL A 580 -43.16 -8.90 19.74
CA VAL A 580 -44.42 -8.22 19.39
C VAL A 580 -44.53 -8.06 17.86
N PRO A 581 -45.70 -8.28 17.20
CA PRO A 581 -45.78 -8.26 15.74
C PRO A 581 -45.86 -6.83 15.18
N ALA A 582 -44.96 -6.49 14.25
CA ALA A 582 -45.00 -5.23 13.51
C ALA A 582 -45.61 -5.44 12.11
N SER A 583 -46.76 -4.83 11.87
CA SER A 583 -47.24 -4.51 10.52
C SER A 583 -46.51 -3.27 10.02
N GLY A 584 -45.49 -3.47 9.22
CA GLY A 584 -44.77 -2.45 8.46
C GLY A 584 -43.76 -3.21 7.62
N ALA A 585 -43.73 -2.97 6.31
CA ALA A 585 -42.85 -3.72 5.40
C ALA A 585 -41.42 -3.74 5.96
N SER A 586 -40.94 -4.91 6.34
CA SER A 586 -39.59 -5.08 6.84
C SER A 586 -38.64 -4.86 5.66
N LEU A 587 -37.70 -3.94 5.81
CA LEU A 587 -36.51 -3.86 4.96
C LEU A 587 -35.88 -5.26 4.87
N THR A 588 -35.46 -5.66 3.67
CA THR A 588 -34.77 -6.93 3.49
C THR A 588 -33.40 -6.88 4.21
N VAL A 589 -32.80 -8.05 4.45
CA VAL A 589 -31.44 -8.12 5.01
C VAL A 589 -30.45 -7.38 4.08
N GLU A 590 -30.65 -7.50 2.77
CA GLU A 590 -29.86 -6.80 1.74
C GLU A 590 -30.03 -5.28 1.82
N ASP A 591 -31.25 -4.77 2.02
CA ASP A 591 -31.51 -3.33 2.17
C ASP A 591 -30.84 -2.75 3.43
N LYS A 592 -30.86 -3.50 4.54
CA LYS A 592 -30.21 -3.09 5.79
C LYS A 592 -28.70 -3.06 5.66
N GLN A 593 -28.12 -4.10 5.03
CA GLN A 593 -26.69 -4.18 4.75
C GLN A 593 -26.23 -3.00 3.87
N ARG A 594 -26.97 -2.71 2.80
CA ARG A 594 -26.70 -1.57 1.92
C ARG A 594 -26.78 -0.23 2.64
N GLN A 595 -27.75 -0.03 3.53
CA GLN A 595 -27.85 1.20 4.32
C GLN A 595 -26.67 1.36 5.28
N GLN A 596 -26.18 0.27 5.86
CA GLN A 596 -25.02 0.27 6.74
C GLN A 596 -23.73 0.61 5.98
N GLU A 597 -23.55 0.05 4.77
CA GLU A 597 -22.41 0.35 3.89
C GLU A 597 -22.38 1.83 3.48
N ILE A 598 -23.53 2.40 3.09
CA ILE A 598 -23.65 3.83 2.76
C ILE A 598 -23.28 4.69 3.97
N LYS A 599 -23.74 4.33 5.18
CA LYS A 599 -23.41 5.07 6.41
C LYS A 599 -21.90 5.04 6.70
N GLN A 600 -21.27 3.87 6.56
CA GLN A 600 -19.83 3.72 6.77
C GLN A 600 -19.03 4.53 5.74
N GLU A 601 -19.41 4.46 4.46
CA GLU A 601 -18.78 5.24 3.38
C GLU A 601 -18.91 6.76 3.63
N LYS A 602 -20.12 7.21 4.01
CA LYS A 602 -20.42 8.61 4.33
C LYS A 602 -19.55 9.14 5.48
N SER A 603 -19.42 8.35 6.55
CA SER A 603 -18.58 8.68 7.71
C SER A 603 -17.10 8.76 7.32
N LYS A 604 -16.61 7.78 6.55
CA LYS A 604 -15.22 7.71 6.09
C LYS A 604 -14.85 8.91 5.22
N LEU A 605 -15.64 9.19 4.19
CA LEU A 605 -15.37 10.30 3.27
C LEU A 605 -15.52 11.66 3.94
N MET A 606 -16.47 11.81 4.88
CA MET A 606 -16.61 13.06 5.62
C MET A 606 -15.41 13.32 6.55
N ARG A 607 -14.92 12.29 7.24
CA ARG A 607 -13.72 12.42 8.08
C ARG A 607 -12.53 12.93 7.25
N ARG A 608 -12.27 12.29 6.11
CA ARG A 608 -11.19 12.70 5.19
C ARG A 608 -11.35 14.13 4.69
N PHE A 609 -12.55 14.48 4.26
CA PHE A 609 -12.84 15.86 3.84
C PHE A 609 -12.48 16.88 4.95
N VAL A 610 -12.81 16.59 6.20
CA VAL A 610 -12.48 17.46 7.34
C VAL A 610 -10.98 17.46 7.65
N GLU A 611 -10.28 16.34 7.51
CA GLU A 611 -8.83 16.24 7.68
C GLU A 611 -8.04 17.03 6.62
N ASP A 612 -8.49 16.94 5.36
CA ASP A 612 -7.87 17.60 4.20
C ASP A 612 -8.10 19.11 4.23
N THR A 613 -9.34 19.53 4.47
CA THR A 613 -9.74 20.94 4.36
C THR A 613 -9.59 21.70 5.67
N ARG A 614 -9.52 20.98 6.79
CA ARG A 614 -9.44 21.52 8.17
C ARG A 614 -10.40 22.69 8.38
N PRO A 615 -11.71 22.49 8.12
CA PRO A 615 -12.68 23.57 8.17
C PRO A 615 -12.83 24.06 9.62
N SER A 616 -12.84 25.37 9.82
CA SER A 616 -13.19 25.95 11.12
C SER A 616 -14.71 25.94 11.33
N LEU A 617 -15.15 26.00 12.58
CA LEU A 617 -16.58 26.19 12.87
C LEU A 617 -17.12 27.46 12.20
N GLU A 618 -16.33 28.54 12.18
CA GLU A 618 -16.66 29.80 11.49
C GLU A 618 -16.86 29.62 9.98
N LEU A 619 -16.08 28.73 9.34
CA LEU A 619 -16.27 28.39 7.93
C LEU A 619 -17.62 27.70 7.73
N LEU A 620 -17.96 26.71 8.55
CA LEU A 620 -19.23 25.99 8.45
C LEU A 620 -20.43 26.93 8.68
N GLU A 621 -20.35 27.84 9.64
CA GLU A 621 -21.37 28.88 9.89
C GLU A 621 -21.53 29.81 8.67
N ARG A 622 -20.40 30.22 8.07
CA ARG A 622 -20.40 31.06 6.87
C ARG A 622 -21.03 30.35 5.68
N VAL A 623 -20.77 29.05 5.51
CA VAL A 623 -21.36 28.20 4.47
C VAL A 623 -22.88 28.09 4.68
N ALA A 624 -23.33 27.77 5.90
CA ALA A 624 -24.75 27.71 6.25
C ALA A 624 -25.47 29.03 5.96
N LYS A 625 -24.85 30.16 6.31
CA LYS A 625 -25.39 31.49 6.05
C LYS A 625 -25.49 31.81 4.56
N LYS A 626 -24.45 31.49 3.78
CA LYS A 626 -24.45 31.70 2.31
C LYS A 626 -25.55 30.87 1.65
N PHE A 627 -25.70 29.60 2.02
CA PHE A 627 -26.72 28.72 1.44
C PHE A 627 -28.14 29.24 1.64
N ARG A 628 -28.46 29.74 2.84
CA ARG A 628 -29.77 30.36 3.11
C ARG A 628 -30.07 31.57 2.21
N GLN A 629 -29.04 32.31 1.79
CA GLN A 629 -29.20 33.43 0.87
C GLN A 629 -29.45 32.99 -0.58
N MET A 630 -29.14 31.74 -0.94
CA MET A 630 -29.28 31.22 -2.29
C MET A 630 -30.73 30.86 -2.67
N GLN A 631 -31.67 30.82 -1.70
CA GLN A 631 -33.10 30.47 -1.93
C GLN A 631 -33.33 29.11 -2.61
N HIS A 632 -32.36 28.20 -2.54
CA HIS A 632 -32.46 26.83 -3.03
C HIS A 632 -32.51 25.86 -1.83
N ASP A 633 -33.38 24.85 -1.90
CA ASP A 633 -33.51 23.83 -0.83
C ASP A 633 -32.43 22.74 -0.94
N THR A 634 -31.76 22.66 -2.08
CA THR A 634 -30.74 21.65 -2.37
C THR A 634 -29.50 22.28 -2.99
N LEU A 635 -28.36 21.61 -2.81
CA LEU A 635 -27.07 22.03 -3.32
C LEU A 635 -26.71 21.25 -4.60
N ASP A 636 -26.06 21.92 -5.55
CA ASP A 636 -25.39 21.28 -6.69
C ASP A 636 -23.88 21.20 -6.42
N PHE A 637 -23.18 20.27 -7.07
CA PHE A 637 -21.76 20.00 -6.74
C PHE A 637 -20.83 21.20 -6.97
N GLU A 638 -21.11 22.04 -7.98
CA GLU A 638 -20.34 23.27 -8.22
C GLU A 638 -20.50 24.30 -7.09
N ASP A 639 -21.70 24.40 -6.52
CA ASP A 639 -21.97 25.25 -5.37
C ASP A 639 -21.27 24.71 -4.13
N PHE A 640 -21.25 23.39 -3.93
CA PHE A 640 -20.49 22.75 -2.87
C PHE A 640 -19.00 23.13 -2.92
N CYS A 641 -18.34 22.93 -4.07
CA CYS A 641 -16.93 23.30 -4.23
C CYS A 641 -16.69 24.79 -3.96
N SER A 642 -17.59 25.64 -4.45
CA SER A 642 -17.50 27.09 -4.27
C SER A 642 -17.73 27.55 -2.82
N LEU A 643 -18.65 26.91 -2.09
CA LEU A 643 -18.97 27.24 -0.70
C LEU A 643 -17.84 26.85 0.24
N PHE A 644 -17.30 25.64 0.05
CA PHE A 644 -16.21 25.10 0.87
C PHE A 644 -14.82 25.51 0.39
N GLU A 645 -14.72 26.22 -0.73
CA GLU A 645 -13.45 26.68 -1.33
C GLU A 645 -12.50 25.51 -1.64
N VAL A 646 -13.07 24.41 -2.14
CA VAL A 646 -12.34 23.17 -2.46
C VAL A 646 -12.31 22.90 -3.95
N GLU A 647 -11.26 22.23 -4.41
CA GLU A 647 -11.18 21.77 -5.79
C GLU A 647 -12.17 20.63 -6.07
N PRO A 648 -12.78 20.56 -7.26
CA PRO A 648 -13.71 19.51 -7.61
C PRO A 648 -12.97 18.18 -7.85
N THR A 649 -12.86 17.35 -6.81
CA THR A 649 -12.39 15.97 -6.91
C THR A 649 -13.57 15.01 -7.03
N GLY A 650 -13.34 13.83 -7.61
CA GLY A 650 -14.30 12.71 -7.62
C GLY A 650 -14.56 12.14 -6.22
N GLU A 651 -13.58 12.15 -5.32
CA GLU A 651 -13.82 11.84 -3.89
C GLU A 651 -14.84 12.79 -3.27
N TYR A 652 -14.67 14.11 -3.45
CA TYR A 652 -15.62 15.10 -2.95
C TYR A 652 -16.95 15.04 -3.67
N ARG A 653 -16.96 14.68 -4.96
CA ARG A 653 -18.18 14.42 -5.71
C ARG A 653 -18.91 13.19 -5.18
N ARG A 654 -18.20 12.14 -4.79
CA ARG A 654 -18.78 10.95 -4.15
C ARG A 654 -19.32 11.28 -2.76
N LEU A 655 -18.55 12.02 -1.95
CA LEU A 655 -19.02 12.53 -0.66
C LEU A 655 -20.31 13.31 -0.84
N PHE A 656 -20.31 14.29 -1.73
CA PHE A 656 -21.49 15.10 -2.07
C PHE A 656 -22.66 14.23 -2.50
N ALA A 657 -22.41 13.26 -3.40
CA ALA A 657 -23.44 12.37 -3.91
C ALA A 657 -24.12 11.57 -2.79
N LEU A 658 -23.41 11.18 -1.71
CA LEU A 658 -23.98 10.49 -0.55
C LEU A 658 -25.00 11.34 0.26
N PHE A 659 -25.07 12.64 0.00
CA PHE A 659 -26.09 13.54 0.57
C PHE A 659 -27.24 13.85 -0.41
N THR A 660 -27.25 13.23 -1.59
CA THR A 660 -28.37 13.31 -2.55
C THR A 660 -29.39 12.19 -2.33
N PRO A 661 -30.67 12.37 -2.72
CA PRO A 661 -31.72 11.36 -2.52
C PRO A 661 -31.43 9.99 -3.16
N ASP A 662 -30.65 9.95 -4.24
CA ASP A 662 -30.28 8.72 -4.96
C ASP A 662 -28.87 8.23 -4.63
N SER A 663 -28.15 8.95 -3.76
CA SER A 663 -26.76 8.67 -3.38
C SER A 663 -25.77 8.69 -4.56
N GLN A 664 -26.12 9.33 -5.68
CA GLN A 664 -25.39 9.21 -6.95
C GLN A 664 -25.40 10.48 -7.81
N SER A 665 -26.25 11.47 -7.53
CA SER A 665 -26.40 12.65 -8.36
C SER A 665 -25.43 13.78 -8.00
N ASP A 666 -25.17 14.63 -9.00
CA ASP A 666 -24.37 15.86 -8.85
C ASP A 666 -25.22 17.08 -8.48
N SER A 667 -26.51 16.85 -8.24
CA SER A 667 -27.49 17.85 -7.83
C SER A 667 -28.43 17.27 -6.79
N GLY A 668 -29.01 18.14 -5.96
CA GLY A 668 -30.01 17.73 -4.98
C GLY A 668 -29.47 17.38 -3.60
N ALA A 669 -28.23 17.73 -3.25
CA ALA A 669 -27.65 17.35 -1.97
C ALA A 669 -28.20 18.19 -0.82
N ASP A 670 -28.43 17.55 0.34
CA ASP A 670 -28.83 18.25 1.58
C ASP A 670 -27.60 18.83 2.30
N LEU A 671 -27.42 20.15 2.19
CA LEU A 671 -26.32 20.84 2.85
C LEU A 671 -26.42 20.79 4.39
N ARG A 672 -27.63 20.83 4.96
CA ARG A 672 -27.79 20.82 6.43
C ARG A 672 -27.25 19.51 6.98
N GLU A 673 -27.61 18.40 6.33
CA GLU A 673 -27.10 17.09 6.67
C GLU A 673 -25.57 17.01 6.54
N MET A 674 -25.01 17.58 5.47
CA MET A 674 -23.56 17.61 5.26
C MET A 674 -22.80 18.43 6.31
N LEU A 675 -23.34 19.58 6.73
CA LEU A 675 -22.76 20.40 7.79
C LEU A 675 -22.81 19.70 9.15
N LEU A 676 -23.90 18.99 9.45
CA LEU A 676 -24.01 18.16 10.65
C LEU A 676 -23.00 17.02 10.64
N ALA A 677 -22.79 16.37 9.50
CA ALA A 677 -21.79 15.33 9.38
C ALA A 677 -20.37 15.89 9.55
N ALA A 678 -20.07 17.06 8.97
CA ALA A 678 -18.75 17.69 9.05
C ALA A 678 -18.39 18.12 10.48
N VAL A 679 -19.31 18.76 11.21
CA VAL A 679 -19.03 19.31 12.56
C VAL A 679 -18.64 18.23 13.58
N ASN A 680 -19.00 16.97 13.33
CA ASN A 680 -18.61 15.83 14.16
C ASN A 680 -17.10 15.58 14.17
N PHE A 681 -16.41 15.91 13.07
CA PHE A 681 -14.98 15.65 12.90
C PHE A 681 -14.12 16.90 13.09
N VAL A 682 -14.71 18.09 13.23
CA VAL A 682 -13.95 19.34 13.41
C VAL A 682 -13.27 19.34 14.80
N GLY A 683 -11.94 19.38 14.77
CA GLY A 683 -11.11 19.45 15.98
C GLY A 683 -11.30 20.77 16.74
N GLY A 684 -11.22 20.70 18.08
CA GLY A 684 -11.28 21.89 18.95
C GLY A 684 -12.68 22.47 19.16
N VAL A 685 -13.73 21.83 18.66
CA VAL A 685 -15.14 22.20 18.89
C VAL A 685 -15.70 21.35 20.02
N ASP A 686 -16.09 21.97 21.12
CA ASP A 686 -16.71 21.27 22.25
C ASP A 686 -18.18 20.91 21.98
N ARG A 687 -18.73 19.99 22.79
CA ARG A 687 -20.12 19.54 22.64
C ARG A 687 -21.14 20.69 22.70
N THR A 688 -20.88 21.72 23.51
CA THR A 688 -21.77 22.88 23.64
C THR A 688 -21.79 23.67 22.34
N GLN A 689 -20.63 23.92 21.75
CA GLN A 689 -20.49 24.59 20.46
C GLN A 689 -21.14 23.79 19.33
N ARG A 690 -21.01 22.45 19.30
CA ARG A 690 -21.69 21.61 18.32
C ARG A 690 -23.21 21.72 18.43
N VAL A 691 -23.75 21.63 19.65
CA VAL A 691 -25.20 21.73 19.87
C VAL A 691 -25.74 23.10 19.46
N ARG A 692 -25.00 24.17 19.78
CA ARG A 692 -25.36 25.51 19.35
C ARG A 692 -25.34 25.64 17.83
N PHE A 693 -24.32 25.12 17.17
CA PHE A 693 -24.24 25.11 15.71
C PHE A 693 -25.41 24.33 15.08
N CYS A 694 -25.76 23.16 15.62
CA CYS A 694 -26.93 22.41 15.19
C CYS A 694 -28.22 23.21 15.38
N PHE A 695 -28.38 23.91 16.51
CA PHE A 695 -29.53 24.77 16.76
C PHE A 695 -29.64 25.87 15.70
N GLU A 696 -28.54 26.56 15.42
CA GLU A 696 -28.49 27.67 14.45
C GLU A 696 -28.71 27.22 12.98
N ILE A 697 -28.45 25.96 12.63
CA ILE A 697 -28.71 25.41 11.30
C ILE A 697 -30.22 25.19 11.05
N PHE A 698 -30.96 24.82 12.08
CA PHE A 698 -32.36 24.39 11.96
C PHE A 698 -33.38 25.41 12.48
N ASP A 699 -32.95 26.43 13.23
CA ASP A 699 -33.74 27.64 13.54
C ASP A 699 -33.80 28.54 12.29
N ASP A 700 -34.66 28.18 11.34
CA ASP A 700 -34.67 28.76 9.99
C ASP A 700 -35.12 30.24 10.01
N ASP A 701 -36.01 30.61 10.92
CA ASP A 701 -36.56 31.96 11.07
C ASP A 701 -35.82 32.82 12.12
N HIS A 702 -34.81 32.24 12.78
CA HIS A 702 -34.03 32.89 13.84
C HIS A 702 -34.88 33.44 14.98
N ASN A 703 -36.01 32.78 15.27
CA ASN A 703 -36.86 33.16 16.37
C ASN A 703 -36.29 32.69 17.72
N GLY A 704 -35.23 31.85 17.71
CA GLY A 704 -34.57 31.33 18.90
C GLY A 704 -35.23 30.07 19.46
N PHE A 705 -36.04 29.38 18.66
CA PHE A 705 -36.77 28.17 19.01
C PHE A 705 -36.79 27.17 17.85
N ILE A 706 -36.77 25.87 18.17
CA ILE A 706 -36.99 24.79 17.21
C ILE A 706 -38.45 24.34 17.28
N THR A 707 -39.15 24.39 16.15
CA THR A 707 -40.53 23.92 15.95
C THR A 707 -40.60 22.40 15.73
N GLU A 708 -41.83 21.82 15.77
CA GLU A 708 -42.03 20.40 15.47
C GLU A 708 -41.53 20.03 14.06
N ASP A 709 -41.78 20.88 13.08
CA ASP A 709 -41.39 20.62 11.69
C ASP A 709 -39.86 20.72 11.51
N GLU A 710 -39.20 21.66 12.19
CA GLU A 710 -37.74 21.75 12.20
C GLU A 710 -37.10 20.56 12.92
N LEU A 711 -37.68 20.11 14.04
CA LEU A 711 -37.22 18.89 14.71
C LEU A 711 -37.41 17.64 13.84
N VAL A 712 -38.52 17.54 13.09
CA VAL A 712 -38.71 16.47 12.11
C VAL A 712 -37.61 16.50 11.04
N ASN A 713 -37.21 17.69 10.59
CA ASN A 713 -36.12 17.84 9.62
C ASN A 713 -34.76 17.42 10.21
N ILE A 714 -34.47 17.75 11.48
CA ILE A 714 -33.27 17.26 12.20
C ILE A 714 -33.24 15.73 12.23
N LEU A 715 -34.38 15.10 12.53
CA LEU A 715 -34.46 13.64 12.65
C LEU A 715 -34.38 12.91 11.31
N ARG A 716 -34.83 13.57 10.23
CA ARG A 716 -34.68 13.08 8.85
C ARG A 716 -33.22 13.14 8.43
N ALA A 717 -32.52 14.24 8.73
CA ALA A 717 -31.11 14.40 8.44
C ALA A 717 -30.23 13.35 9.15
N ASN A 718 -30.64 12.87 10.35
CA ASN A 718 -29.90 11.83 11.08
C ASN A 718 -30.43 10.39 10.86
N TYR A 719 -31.21 10.15 9.80
CA TYR A 719 -31.74 8.84 9.36
C TYR A 719 -32.40 7.97 10.46
N LEU A 720 -33.11 8.57 11.42
CA LEU A 720 -33.62 7.83 12.59
C LEU A 720 -34.91 7.03 12.39
N ALA A 721 -35.54 7.03 11.21
CA ALA A 721 -36.64 6.13 10.84
C ALA A 721 -36.96 6.13 9.34
N THR A 722 -37.48 5.01 8.84
CA THR A 722 -37.78 4.74 7.42
C THR A 722 -39.19 5.17 6.98
N SER A 723 -40.03 5.68 7.88
CA SER A 723 -41.35 6.21 7.54
C SER A 723 -41.60 7.58 8.16
N ALA A 724 -42.19 8.49 7.39
CA ALA A 724 -42.50 9.86 7.81
C ALA A 724 -43.38 9.92 9.08
N ASP A 725 -44.29 8.96 9.24
CA ASP A 725 -45.16 8.85 10.42
C ASP A 725 -44.41 8.44 11.69
N GLN A 726 -43.39 7.57 11.57
CA GLN A 726 -42.55 7.20 12.70
C GLN A 726 -41.62 8.33 13.13
N VAL A 727 -41.02 9.05 12.16
CA VAL A 727 -40.19 10.23 12.45
C VAL A 727 -41.01 11.29 13.19
N ARG A 728 -42.24 11.56 12.73
CA ARG A 728 -43.11 12.56 13.36
C ARG A 728 -43.51 12.18 14.79
N LYS A 729 -43.88 10.92 15.03
CA LYS A 729 -44.16 10.42 16.40
C LYS A 729 -42.94 10.53 17.32
N LYS A 730 -41.74 10.28 16.78
CA LYS A 730 -40.49 10.42 17.53
C LYS A 730 -40.20 11.88 17.87
N ALA A 731 -40.36 12.80 16.90
CA ALA A 731 -40.26 14.24 17.12
C ALA A 731 -41.19 14.72 18.24
N GLN A 732 -42.48 14.35 18.16
CA GLN A 732 -43.48 14.69 19.18
C GLN A 732 -43.14 14.13 20.56
N THR A 733 -42.56 12.93 20.63
CA THR A 733 -42.12 12.32 21.88
C THR A 733 -40.93 13.08 22.48
N ILE A 734 -39.99 13.52 21.65
CA ILE A 734 -38.82 14.29 22.08
C ILE A 734 -39.24 15.68 22.55
N LEU A 735 -40.08 16.38 21.79
CA LEU A 735 -40.65 17.68 22.19
C LEU A 735 -41.29 17.59 23.57
N ARG A 736 -42.17 16.61 23.77
CA ARG A 736 -42.85 16.41 25.06
C ARG A 736 -41.91 16.14 26.24
N GLN A 737 -40.72 15.57 25.99
CA GLN A 737 -39.75 15.25 27.02
C GLN A 737 -38.70 16.34 27.26
N ALA A 738 -38.72 17.37 26.40
CA ALA A 738 -37.73 18.43 26.36
C ALA A 738 -38.31 19.82 26.66
N ASP A 739 -39.56 20.03 26.27
CA ASP A 739 -40.36 21.21 26.57
C ASP A 739 -40.73 21.22 28.06
N ASP A 740 -39.75 21.63 28.87
CA ASP A 740 -39.85 21.71 30.33
C ASP A 740 -40.81 22.85 30.75
N ASN A 741 -41.03 23.83 29.87
CA ASN A 741 -41.82 25.02 30.15
C ASN A 741 -43.28 24.94 29.61
N GLY A 742 -43.57 24.00 28.71
CA GLY A 742 -44.88 23.71 28.13
C GLY A 742 -45.33 24.64 27.00
N ASP A 743 -44.42 25.36 26.35
CA ASP A 743 -44.73 26.34 25.30
C ASP A 743 -44.88 25.72 23.90
N GLY A 744 -44.61 24.42 23.75
CA GLY A 744 -44.69 23.70 22.48
C GLY A 744 -43.50 23.93 21.54
N HIS A 745 -42.46 24.60 22.03
CA HIS A 745 -41.23 24.93 21.31
C HIS A 745 -40.01 24.40 22.07
N VAL A 746 -38.84 24.40 21.42
CA VAL A 746 -37.58 24.01 22.08
C VAL A 746 -36.60 25.17 22.00
N SER A 747 -36.33 25.81 23.14
CA SER A 747 -35.28 26.82 23.29
C SER A 747 -33.87 26.19 23.22
N LEU A 748 -32.83 27.01 23.07
CA LEU A 748 -31.44 26.54 23.05
C LEU A 748 -31.06 25.75 24.33
N ASP A 749 -31.55 26.17 25.50
CA ASP A 749 -31.29 25.50 26.77
C ASP A 749 -31.98 24.13 26.85
N GLU A 750 -33.22 24.03 26.36
CA GLU A 750 -33.96 22.77 26.25
C GLU A 750 -33.33 21.85 25.19
N PHE A 751 -32.83 22.41 24.09
CA PHE A 751 -32.11 21.68 23.05
C PHE A 751 -30.77 21.11 23.58
N HIS A 752 -30.09 21.84 24.46
CA HIS A 752 -28.94 21.32 25.20
C HIS A 752 -29.34 20.13 26.10
N ALA A 753 -30.48 20.19 26.77
CA ALA A 753 -30.97 19.07 27.57
C ALA A 753 -31.32 17.84 26.70
N ILE A 754 -31.95 18.05 25.53
CA ILE A 754 -32.20 17.01 24.52
C ILE A 754 -30.89 16.34 24.11
N SER A 755 -29.87 17.13 23.79
CA SER A 755 -28.58 16.61 23.33
C SER A 755 -27.92 15.68 24.35
N ARG A 756 -28.16 15.87 25.66
CA ARG A 756 -27.63 15.02 26.74
C ARG A 756 -28.45 13.76 26.93
N LYS A 757 -29.78 13.89 26.89
CA LYS A 757 -30.72 12.76 27.04
C LYS A 757 -30.70 11.84 25.81
N PHE A 758 -30.46 12.39 24.62
CA PHE A 758 -30.45 11.70 23.34
C PHE A 758 -29.20 12.09 22.53
N PRO A 759 -28.00 11.62 22.91
CA PRO A 759 -26.75 11.96 22.23
C PRO A 759 -26.78 11.61 20.74
N ASN A 760 -27.31 10.42 20.41
CA ASN A 760 -27.40 9.88 19.06
C ASN A 760 -28.45 10.59 18.18
N LEU A 761 -29.20 11.54 18.75
CA LEU A 761 -30.20 12.33 18.05
C LEU A 761 -29.60 13.40 17.16
N LEU A 762 -28.54 14.02 17.66
CA LEU A 762 -27.83 15.13 17.03
C LEU A 762 -26.47 14.67 16.51
N PHE A 763 -25.86 13.72 17.23
CA PHE A 763 -24.54 13.19 16.96
C PHE A 763 -24.62 11.66 17.00
N PRO A 764 -25.07 11.00 15.92
CA PRO A 764 -24.98 9.54 15.84
C PRO A 764 -23.53 9.11 16.09
N PRO A 765 -23.29 7.97 16.76
CA PRO A 765 -21.94 7.46 16.93
C PRO A 765 -21.39 7.19 15.53
N HIS A 766 -20.40 8.00 15.17
CA HIS A 766 -19.47 7.74 14.09
C HIS A 766 -18.25 7.21 14.80
N ASP A 767 -17.99 5.91 14.68
CA ASP A 767 -16.86 5.22 15.31
C ASP A 767 -15.63 6.13 15.20
N ALA A 768 -15.16 6.63 16.33
CA ALA A 768 -14.03 7.53 16.45
C ALA A 768 -12.96 6.73 17.17
N ASP A 769 -12.08 6.15 16.34
CA ASP A 769 -10.91 5.33 16.65
C ASP A 769 -11.07 4.32 17.80
#